data_AF-A0A9Q0XT68-F1
#
_entry.id   AF-A0A9Q0XT68-F1
#
_cell.length_a   1.000
_cell.length_b   1.000
_cell.length_c   1.000
_cell.angle_alpha   90.00
_cell.angle_beta   90.00
_cell.angle_gamma   90.00
#
_symmetry.space_group_name_H-M   'P 1'
#
loop_
_entity.id
_entity.type
_entity.pdbx_description
1 polymer ?
#
loop_
_entity_poly.entity_id
_entity_poly.type
_entity_poly.pdbx_seq_one_letter_code
_entity_poly.pdbx_strand_id
1 'polypeptide(L)'
;MFLHDTFPPKFLWGVGTSAFQVEGSQRNDGKGPSIWDHFIHSQAEYFQTDETSDSYNLLEKDVSALDFLGVSSYYFSISWPRLFPTGMVTAVNEKGLRYYNSLLDALTRRHIEPVVTLFHWDLPWALQEKYGGWKNDSLVDIFNDYATFCFQAFGDRVKYWITIHNPYLAAWHGYGTGIHAPGVRQEREVYMVGHNLIKAHARAWHNYNTYFRPHQNGYLSITLGSHWIEPNRFKDKSDIAKCHLSMQKVLGWFAKPIHGDGDYPEELKMELTFLLPNFTDAEKNYIKGTADFFAFSFGPDNFTPPNKLPKMGQTFSLNLREVLNWIKLEYNSPRILIAENGWFTNGHVQTEDTTVIYLMKNFINKVLQAIKYDQIDVFGYTAWSLLDGYEWQHGVKSRRGLFYIDFSSKEKERIPKTSALYYKQIIQENGFPRNESITTLHKQFPCDFSWGVTESVIKAESFASSPQFCDPNLYLWNVTGDGLFYKVEGVKLKTRPAQCTDFLSIKTQLELLSRMKVTHYRFALDWSLLLPSGNLSSLNKEALRYYRCVISEMLKHGVEPVVTLHYPTHRSLGLPGPILQNGGWLNQSTVQAFKNYAGKCFKELGDLVKFWITINEPNRLSDIYNSSSNDTYLAAHHLLIAHALAWHVYDKQYRSFQQGQISLTLHSDWAEPANPFLETHWQAAERFLQFQIAWFSDPIFMTGDYPEGMREYLGYKKREGLSTSSLPYFTNREKELVKGTADFYALNHFTTRFVIHESKNGSRYETDQDIQFLQDITCLISSSRVAVVPSGLRKVLNWIKRRYGDIDIYITASGVDDQSANNDALRKYYIEKYVQEALKAYHIDKINVRGYFAFKLTDEITRPRLGFFTSESKAKSSVQFYNNLISNNGFPLEFKITPKRVSGKTCAEAAPRNLTIFGNGHQTLLQYSILKRPEGIAVSQFPLGSGYDS
;
A
#
# COMPACT_ATOMS: atom_id res chain seq x y z
N MET A 1 -1.45 -3.31 -7.82
CA MET A 1 -2.31 -4.27 -7.09
C MET A 1 -1.46 -5.49 -6.80
N PHE A 2 -1.42 -5.94 -5.54
CA PHE A 2 -0.65 -7.13 -5.14
C PHE A 2 -1.36 -8.40 -5.60
N LEU A 3 -0.60 -9.41 -6.02
CA LEU A 3 -1.13 -10.71 -6.43
C LEU A 3 -0.91 -11.75 -5.31
N HIS A 4 -2.01 -12.23 -4.71
CA HIS A 4 -1.99 -13.42 -3.85
C HIS A 4 -2.19 -14.67 -4.72
N ASP A 5 -1.11 -15.38 -4.97
CA ASP A 5 -1.02 -16.62 -5.72
C ASP A 5 0.34 -17.31 -5.42
N THR A 6 0.49 -18.58 -5.78
CA THR A 6 1.78 -19.30 -5.72
C THR A 6 2.49 -19.29 -7.06
N PHE A 7 3.81 -19.44 -7.02
CA PHE A 7 4.67 -19.65 -8.19
C PHE A 7 4.41 -21.03 -8.83
N PRO A 8 4.92 -21.29 -10.05
CA PRO A 8 4.88 -22.63 -10.64
C PRO A 8 5.48 -23.70 -9.71
N PRO A 9 5.04 -24.97 -9.81
CA PRO A 9 5.71 -26.07 -9.11
C PRO A 9 7.14 -26.23 -9.66
N LYS A 10 8.09 -26.54 -8.77
CA LYS A 10 9.54 -26.63 -9.07
C LYS A 10 10.18 -25.32 -9.56
N PHE A 11 9.62 -24.16 -9.23
CA PHE A 11 10.29 -22.87 -9.41
C PHE A 11 11.58 -22.82 -8.57
N LEU A 12 12.70 -22.42 -9.17
CA LEU A 12 14.01 -22.43 -8.51
C LEU A 12 14.19 -21.20 -7.60
N TRP A 13 13.94 -21.38 -6.31
CA TRP A 13 14.31 -20.40 -5.29
C TRP A 13 15.78 -20.54 -4.93
N GLY A 14 16.56 -19.50 -5.20
CA GLY A 14 18.00 -19.48 -4.96
C GLY A 14 18.47 -18.27 -4.14
N VAL A 15 19.74 -18.29 -3.79
CA VAL A 15 20.44 -17.17 -3.13
C VAL A 15 21.88 -17.09 -3.66
N GLY A 16 22.48 -15.91 -3.71
CA GLY A 16 23.73 -15.67 -4.44
C GLY A 16 24.88 -15.03 -3.64
N THR A 17 26.12 -15.32 -4.06
CA THR A 17 27.37 -14.64 -3.64
C THR A 17 28.35 -14.49 -4.80
N SER A 18 29.31 -13.56 -4.67
CA SER A 18 30.55 -13.58 -5.47
C SER A 18 31.74 -13.94 -4.59
N ALA A 19 32.73 -14.61 -5.19
CA ALA A 19 33.95 -15.01 -4.50
C ALA A 19 34.66 -13.82 -3.84
N PHE A 20 34.77 -12.69 -4.55
CA PHE A 20 35.46 -11.51 -4.03
C PHE A 20 34.73 -10.84 -2.86
N GLN A 21 33.38 -10.79 -2.88
CA GLN A 21 32.59 -10.26 -1.76
C GLN A 21 32.78 -11.09 -0.47
N VAL A 22 32.82 -12.43 -0.56
CA VAL A 22 32.60 -13.29 0.63
C VAL A 22 33.74 -14.24 1.01
N GLU A 23 34.63 -14.66 0.11
CA GLU A 23 35.63 -15.69 0.43
C GLU A 23 36.72 -15.21 1.39
N GLY A 24 37.16 -13.95 1.24
CA GLY A 24 38.33 -13.43 1.92
C GLY A 24 39.61 -14.20 1.57
N SER A 25 40.53 -14.29 2.53
CA SER A 25 41.75 -15.11 2.40
C SER A 25 42.56 -14.79 1.13
N GLN A 26 42.75 -13.50 0.84
CA GLN A 26 43.20 -12.95 -0.45
C GLN A 26 44.57 -13.46 -0.94
N ARG A 27 45.48 -13.83 -0.02
CA ARG A 27 46.84 -14.35 -0.33
C ARG A 27 47.12 -15.72 0.31
N ASN A 28 46.11 -16.35 0.90
CA ASN A 28 46.27 -17.65 1.57
C ASN A 28 46.40 -18.76 0.53
N ASP A 29 47.03 -19.86 0.92
CA ASP A 29 46.99 -21.14 0.18
C ASP A 29 47.38 -21.04 -1.30
N GLY A 30 48.29 -20.13 -1.64
CA GLY A 30 48.80 -19.96 -3.00
C GLY A 30 47.86 -19.23 -3.96
N LYS A 31 46.74 -18.65 -3.50
CA LYS A 31 45.91 -17.75 -4.33
C LYS A 31 46.75 -16.60 -4.89
N GLY A 32 46.60 -16.34 -6.20
CA GLY A 32 47.18 -15.16 -6.86
C GLY A 32 46.40 -13.87 -6.59
N PRO A 33 47.03 -12.70 -6.77
CA PRO A 33 46.30 -11.43 -6.76
C PRO A 33 45.37 -11.31 -7.97
N SER A 34 44.16 -10.82 -7.73
CA SER A 34 43.22 -10.34 -8.76
C SER A 34 43.43 -8.84 -9.05
N ILE A 35 42.77 -8.33 -10.09
CA ILE A 35 42.68 -6.89 -10.35
C ILE A 35 42.00 -6.12 -9.21
N TRP A 36 41.07 -6.73 -8.48
CA TRP A 36 40.41 -6.10 -7.33
C TRP A 36 41.34 -6.06 -6.10
N ASP A 37 42.11 -7.13 -5.86
CA ASP A 37 43.15 -7.12 -4.83
C ASP A 37 44.12 -5.93 -5.08
N HIS A 38 44.65 -5.78 -6.30
CA HIS A 38 45.53 -4.66 -6.64
C HIS A 38 44.81 -3.29 -6.58
N PHE A 39 43.58 -3.18 -7.07
CA PHE A 39 42.83 -1.92 -7.10
C PHE A 39 42.59 -1.35 -5.70
N ILE A 40 42.21 -2.19 -4.74
CA ILE A 40 42.00 -1.79 -3.34
C ILE A 40 43.32 -1.38 -2.68
N HIS A 41 44.40 -2.16 -2.85
CA HIS A 41 45.73 -1.78 -2.34
C HIS A 41 46.24 -0.46 -2.94
N SER A 42 45.88 -0.14 -4.19
CA SER A 42 46.23 1.15 -4.82
C SER A 42 45.39 2.35 -4.34
N GLN A 43 44.35 2.12 -3.52
CA GLN A 43 43.48 3.15 -2.91
C GLN A 43 43.47 3.06 -1.38
N ALA A 44 44.58 2.59 -0.78
CA ALA A 44 44.70 2.23 0.64
C ALA A 44 44.46 3.36 1.66
N GLU A 45 44.30 4.63 1.24
CA GLU A 45 43.83 5.71 2.13
C GLU A 45 42.36 5.53 2.58
N TYR A 46 41.56 4.66 1.92
CA TYR A 46 40.10 4.61 2.11
C TYR A 46 39.49 3.25 2.50
N PHE A 47 40.23 2.14 2.42
CA PHE A 47 39.70 0.78 2.64
C PHE A 47 40.74 -0.18 3.25
N GLN A 48 40.32 -1.00 4.22
CA GLN A 48 41.12 -2.11 4.76
C GLN A 48 40.74 -3.44 4.10
N THR A 49 41.70 -4.36 3.96
CA THR A 49 41.54 -5.60 3.17
C THR A 49 41.01 -6.81 3.94
N ASP A 50 41.03 -6.75 5.27
CA ASP A 50 40.72 -7.91 6.13
C ASP A 50 39.21 -7.99 6.49
N GLU A 51 38.45 -6.93 6.22
CA GLU A 51 37.00 -6.81 6.47
C GLU A 51 36.17 -7.61 5.43
N THR A 52 36.30 -8.94 5.46
CA THR A 52 35.60 -9.88 4.56
C THR A 52 34.89 -10.98 5.34
N SER A 53 33.95 -11.67 4.70
CA SER A 53 33.10 -12.69 5.34
C SER A 53 33.82 -14.03 5.59
N ASP A 54 35.02 -14.22 5.04
CA ASP A 54 35.93 -15.34 5.33
C ASP A 54 35.37 -16.75 4.99
N SER A 55 34.49 -16.82 3.98
CA SER A 55 33.79 -18.05 3.57
C SER A 55 34.74 -19.17 3.13
N TYR A 56 35.96 -18.82 2.68
CA TYR A 56 37.01 -19.81 2.36
C TYR A 56 37.37 -20.70 3.56
N ASN A 57 37.36 -20.13 4.77
CA ASN A 57 37.63 -20.86 6.01
C ASN A 57 36.36 -21.32 6.75
N LEU A 58 35.20 -20.71 6.45
CA LEU A 58 33.95 -20.86 7.21
C LEU A 58 32.82 -21.57 6.45
N LEU A 59 33.16 -22.34 5.41
CA LEU A 59 32.24 -23.07 4.51
C LEU A 59 31.01 -23.68 5.20
N GLU A 60 31.16 -24.45 6.27
CA GLU A 60 30.02 -25.11 6.94
C GLU A 60 29.04 -24.11 7.59
N LYS A 61 29.47 -22.87 7.92
CA LYS A 61 28.56 -21.81 8.38
C LYS A 61 27.72 -21.24 7.24
N ASP A 62 28.31 -21.06 6.06
CA ASP A 62 27.59 -20.61 4.87
C ASP A 62 26.61 -21.67 4.38
N VAL A 63 27.01 -22.94 4.41
CA VAL A 63 26.10 -24.05 4.07
C VAL A 63 25.00 -24.21 5.14
N SER A 64 25.28 -23.98 6.43
CA SER A 64 24.24 -23.90 7.48
C SER A 64 23.25 -22.74 7.25
N ALA A 65 23.71 -21.63 6.67
CA ALA A 65 22.84 -20.51 6.27
C ALA A 65 21.94 -20.86 5.06
N LEU A 66 22.42 -21.69 4.13
CA LEU A 66 21.60 -22.27 3.06
C LEU A 66 20.55 -23.25 3.62
N ASP A 67 20.95 -24.16 4.50
CA ASP A 67 20.05 -25.09 5.22
C ASP A 67 18.95 -24.31 5.99
N PHE A 68 19.31 -23.17 6.60
CA PHE A 68 18.35 -22.31 7.28
C PHE A 68 17.31 -21.71 6.32
N LEU A 69 17.70 -21.24 5.14
CA LEU A 69 16.76 -20.67 4.16
C LEU A 69 15.88 -21.73 3.50
N GLY A 70 16.40 -22.95 3.29
CA GLY A 70 15.72 -24.01 2.54
C GLY A 70 15.69 -23.78 1.02
N VAL A 71 16.67 -23.03 0.48
CA VAL A 71 16.78 -22.76 -0.96
C VAL A 71 16.98 -24.03 -1.80
N SER A 72 16.45 -24.02 -3.02
CA SER A 72 16.62 -25.10 -3.99
C SER A 72 17.88 -24.97 -4.84
N SER A 73 18.50 -23.78 -4.90
CA SER A 73 19.75 -23.54 -5.63
C SER A 73 20.67 -22.53 -4.93
N TYR A 74 21.97 -22.62 -5.21
CA TYR A 74 22.97 -21.68 -4.71
C TYR A 74 23.81 -21.12 -5.84
N TYR A 75 23.80 -19.79 -5.99
CA TYR A 75 24.62 -19.04 -6.92
C TYR A 75 25.95 -18.68 -6.25
N PHE A 76 27.07 -19.11 -6.83
CA PHE A 76 28.39 -18.66 -6.41
C PHE A 76 29.31 -18.49 -7.61
N SER A 77 30.45 -17.81 -7.43
CA SER A 77 31.52 -17.78 -8.44
C SER A 77 32.74 -18.56 -7.98
N ILE A 78 33.44 -19.16 -8.94
CA ILE A 78 34.80 -19.67 -8.74
C ILE A 78 35.75 -18.48 -8.87
N SER A 79 36.70 -18.32 -7.95
CA SER A 79 37.76 -17.32 -8.10
C SER A 79 38.86 -17.85 -9.02
N TRP A 80 38.94 -17.30 -10.23
CA TRP A 80 39.95 -17.66 -11.22
C TRP A 80 41.38 -17.60 -10.66
N PRO A 81 41.85 -16.52 -9.99
CA PRO A 81 43.19 -16.49 -9.40
C PRO A 81 43.36 -17.36 -8.15
N ARG A 82 42.28 -17.91 -7.56
CA ARG A 82 42.39 -18.95 -6.52
C ARG A 82 42.73 -20.32 -7.13
N LEU A 83 42.14 -20.67 -8.28
CA LEU A 83 42.47 -21.92 -9.01
C LEU A 83 43.76 -21.83 -9.82
N PHE A 84 43.97 -20.74 -10.56
CA PHE A 84 45.13 -20.50 -11.42
C PHE A 84 45.77 -19.15 -11.07
N PRO A 85 46.78 -19.13 -10.18
CA PRO A 85 47.36 -17.87 -9.66
C PRO A 85 47.93 -16.92 -10.73
N THR A 86 48.33 -17.45 -11.89
CA THR A 86 48.81 -16.71 -13.06
C THR A 86 47.75 -16.55 -14.16
N GLY A 87 46.53 -17.03 -13.93
CA GLY A 87 45.42 -17.11 -14.89
C GLY A 87 45.55 -18.19 -15.96
N MET A 88 46.77 -18.48 -16.42
CA MET A 88 47.06 -19.55 -17.38
C MET A 88 46.84 -20.94 -16.74
N VAL A 89 46.26 -21.88 -17.50
CA VAL A 89 46.04 -23.26 -17.06
C VAL A 89 47.34 -24.07 -17.19
N THR A 90 48.27 -23.87 -16.25
CA THR A 90 49.58 -24.56 -16.22
C THR A 90 49.73 -25.48 -15.01
N ALA A 91 49.43 -24.99 -13.82
CA ALA A 91 49.37 -25.77 -12.58
C ALA A 91 48.18 -25.27 -11.76
N VAL A 92 47.28 -26.18 -11.39
CA VAL A 92 46.12 -25.85 -10.55
C VAL A 92 46.55 -25.75 -9.09
N ASN A 93 45.95 -24.81 -8.36
CA ASN A 93 46.03 -24.77 -6.91
C ASN A 93 45.11 -25.85 -6.30
N GLU A 94 45.71 -26.97 -5.91
CA GLU A 94 45.05 -28.10 -5.23
C GLU A 94 44.21 -27.70 -4.00
N LYS A 95 44.58 -26.64 -3.28
CA LYS A 95 43.79 -26.17 -2.13
C LYS A 95 42.53 -25.42 -2.56
N GLY A 96 42.64 -24.55 -3.57
CA GLY A 96 41.50 -23.91 -4.21
C GLY A 96 40.55 -24.93 -4.86
N LEU A 97 41.10 -25.91 -5.57
CA LEU A 97 40.35 -27.01 -6.18
C LEU A 97 39.59 -27.83 -5.13
N ARG A 98 40.22 -28.12 -3.98
CA ARG A 98 39.58 -28.81 -2.86
C ARG A 98 38.44 -28.00 -2.24
N TYR A 99 38.60 -26.69 -2.07
CA TYR A 99 37.54 -25.84 -1.51
C TYR A 99 36.26 -25.89 -2.36
N TYR A 100 36.36 -25.70 -3.67
CA TYR A 100 35.17 -25.74 -4.54
C TYR A 100 34.57 -27.15 -4.65
N ASN A 101 35.37 -28.22 -4.62
CA ASN A 101 34.84 -29.58 -4.52
C ASN A 101 34.09 -29.81 -3.20
N SER A 102 34.65 -29.45 -2.05
CA SER A 102 33.99 -29.57 -0.75
C SER A 102 32.64 -28.82 -0.70
N LEU A 103 32.57 -27.63 -1.31
CA LEU A 103 31.33 -26.86 -1.46
C LEU A 103 30.32 -27.60 -2.35
N LEU A 104 30.71 -28.03 -3.55
CA LEU A 104 29.82 -28.76 -4.46
C LEU A 104 29.31 -30.08 -3.86
N ASP A 105 30.16 -30.79 -3.13
CA ASP A 105 29.78 -32.02 -2.43
C ASP A 105 28.87 -31.72 -1.23
N ALA A 106 29.02 -30.57 -0.57
CA ALA A 106 28.12 -30.12 0.50
C ALA A 106 26.72 -29.73 -0.01
N LEU A 107 26.64 -29.07 -1.18
CA LEU A 107 25.40 -28.72 -1.86
C LEU A 107 24.69 -29.97 -2.40
N THR A 108 25.44 -30.87 -3.05
CA THR A 108 24.92 -32.13 -3.61
C THR A 108 24.32 -33.02 -2.52
N ARG A 109 24.98 -33.14 -1.36
CA ARG A 109 24.47 -33.85 -0.17
C ARG A 109 23.16 -33.27 0.40
N ARG A 110 22.79 -32.05 0.02
CA ARG A 110 21.60 -31.32 0.50
C ARG A 110 20.53 -31.13 -0.59
N HIS A 111 20.76 -31.65 -1.79
CA HIS A 111 19.91 -31.44 -2.97
C HIS A 111 19.73 -29.96 -3.35
N ILE A 112 20.76 -29.13 -3.10
CA ILE A 112 20.81 -27.73 -3.53
C ILE A 112 21.53 -27.68 -4.88
N GLU A 113 20.85 -27.25 -5.94
CA GLU A 113 21.42 -27.14 -7.29
C GLU A 113 22.50 -26.04 -7.34
N PRO A 114 23.77 -26.37 -7.66
CA PRO A 114 24.83 -25.37 -7.78
C PRO A 114 24.71 -24.63 -9.12
N VAL A 115 24.66 -23.29 -9.06
CA VAL A 115 24.73 -22.41 -10.23
C VAL A 115 26.07 -21.68 -10.20
N VAL A 116 26.99 -22.07 -11.08
CA VAL A 116 28.40 -21.66 -10.99
C VAL A 116 28.74 -20.58 -12.02
N THR A 117 29.22 -19.45 -11.51
CA THR A 117 29.76 -18.34 -12.29
C THR A 117 31.28 -18.49 -12.46
N LEU A 118 31.76 -18.56 -13.71
CA LEU A 118 33.19 -18.69 -13.99
C LEU A 118 33.98 -17.40 -13.75
N PHE A 119 33.42 -16.24 -14.10
CA PHE A 119 34.06 -14.93 -13.92
C PHE A 119 33.12 -13.92 -13.25
N HIS A 120 33.50 -13.46 -12.06
CA HIS A 120 32.80 -12.40 -11.31
C HIS A 120 33.76 -11.25 -11.00
N TRP A 121 34.27 -10.64 -12.07
CA TRP A 121 35.13 -9.44 -12.11
C TRP A 121 36.55 -9.61 -11.52
N ASP A 122 36.88 -10.75 -10.91
CA ASP A 122 38.13 -11.00 -10.19
C ASP A 122 39.28 -11.53 -11.08
N LEU A 123 39.53 -10.85 -12.21
CA LEU A 123 40.55 -11.24 -13.20
C LEU A 123 41.95 -11.40 -12.54
N PRO A 124 42.72 -12.47 -12.80
CA PRO A 124 44.10 -12.59 -12.32
C PRO A 124 44.97 -11.42 -12.76
N TRP A 125 45.69 -10.80 -11.81
CA TRP A 125 46.54 -9.62 -12.08
C TRP A 125 47.58 -9.88 -13.17
N ALA A 126 48.17 -11.08 -13.20
CA ALA A 126 49.16 -11.46 -14.21
C ALA A 126 48.62 -11.35 -15.66
N LEU A 127 47.31 -11.54 -15.88
CA LEU A 127 46.69 -11.34 -17.20
C LEU A 127 46.44 -9.85 -17.50
N GLN A 128 46.09 -9.06 -16.47
CA GLN A 128 45.93 -7.60 -16.58
C GLN A 128 47.25 -6.90 -16.88
N GLU A 129 48.34 -7.34 -16.25
CA GLU A 129 49.69 -6.82 -16.38
C GLU A 129 50.33 -7.23 -17.72
N LYS A 130 50.32 -8.53 -18.04
CA LYS A 130 51.01 -9.07 -19.23
C LYS A 130 50.29 -8.74 -20.55
N TYR A 131 48.96 -8.79 -20.58
CA TYR A 131 48.18 -8.65 -21.82
C TYR A 131 47.34 -7.37 -21.87
N GLY A 132 47.26 -6.60 -20.78
CA GLY A 132 46.34 -5.47 -20.67
C GLY A 132 44.90 -5.87 -20.28
N GLY A 133 44.68 -7.12 -19.87
CA GLY A 133 43.37 -7.64 -19.49
C GLY A 133 42.43 -7.80 -20.68
N TRP A 134 41.12 -7.63 -20.46
CA TRP A 134 40.06 -7.87 -21.45
C TRP A 134 40.13 -6.98 -22.71
N LYS A 135 41.05 -6.01 -22.76
CA LYS A 135 41.36 -5.22 -23.95
C LYS A 135 42.00 -6.05 -25.07
N ASN A 136 42.61 -7.19 -24.72
CA ASN A 136 43.33 -8.08 -25.61
C ASN A 136 42.48 -9.34 -25.91
N ASP A 137 42.36 -9.68 -27.19
CA ASP A 137 41.56 -10.81 -27.67
C ASP A 137 42.14 -12.17 -27.30
N SER A 138 43.44 -12.24 -26.97
CA SER A 138 44.09 -13.44 -26.42
C SER A 138 43.40 -13.98 -25.15
N LEU A 139 42.67 -13.13 -24.41
CA LEU A 139 41.88 -13.58 -23.25
C LEU A 139 40.67 -14.42 -23.62
N VAL A 140 40.21 -14.43 -24.89
CA VAL A 140 39.10 -15.28 -25.36
C VAL A 140 39.46 -16.76 -25.21
N ASP A 141 40.65 -17.17 -25.64
CA ASP A 141 41.11 -18.56 -25.49
C ASP A 141 41.65 -18.85 -24.08
N ILE A 142 42.36 -17.91 -23.43
CA ILE A 142 42.83 -18.10 -22.05
C ILE A 142 41.65 -18.29 -21.06
N PHE A 143 40.54 -17.58 -21.26
CA PHE A 143 39.30 -17.81 -20.51
C PHE A 143 38.63 -19.13 -20.88
N ASN A 144 38.68 -19.53 -22.16
CA ASN A 144 38.15 -20.81 -22.60
C ASN A 144 38.91 -22.00 -21.99
N ASP A 145 40.23 -21.93 -21.85
CA ASP A 145 41.03 -22.99 -21.21
C ASP A 145 40.64 -23.13 -19.73
N TYR A 146 40.49 -22.01 -19.02
CA TYR A 146 39.99 -21.97 -17.65
C TYR A 146 38.56 -22.55 -17.53
N ALA A 147 37.66 -22.16 -18.44
CA ALA A 147 36.31 -22.71 -18.51
C ALA A 147 36.33 -24.23 -18.77
N THR A 148 37.18 -24.71 -19.68
CA THR A 148 37.38 -26.13 -19.99
C THR A 148 37.76 -26.92 -18.73
N PHE A 149 38.72 -26.42 -17.96
CA PHE A 149 39.11 -27.03 -16.69
C PHE A 149 37.94 -27.08 -15.69
N CYS A 150 37.18 -25.99 -15.54
CA CYS A 150 36.03 -25.96 -14.65
C CYS A 150 34.92 -26.94 -15.09
N PHE A 151 34.64 -27.07 -16.39
CA PHE A 151 33.69 -28.05 -16.91
C PHE A 151 34.15 -29.48 -16.67
N GLN A 152 35.46 -29.77 -16.79
CA GLN A 152 36.06 -31.07 -16.48
C GLN A 152 35.99 -31.40 -14.98
N ALA A 153 36.34 -30.45 -14.11
CA ALA A 153 36.50 -30.68 -12.67
C ALA A 153 35.18 -30.69 -11.87
N PHE A 154 34.13 -30.02 -12.39
CA PHE A 154 32.90 -29.75 -11.63
C PHE A 154 31.58 -30.03 -12.39
N GLY A 155 31.62 -30.19 -13.72
CA GLY A 155 30.40 -30.33 -14.54
C GLY A 155 29.66 -31.67 -14.38
N ASP A 156 30.24 -32.61 -13.62
CA ASP A 156 29.55 -33.79 -13.13
C ASP A 156 28.40 -33.41 -12.18
N ARG A 157 28.67 -32.50 -11.23
CA ARG A 157 27.71 -31.97 -10.24
C ARG A 157 27.00 -30.69 -10.69
N VAL A 158 27.61 -29.86 -11.54
CA VAL A 158 27.05 -28.56 -11.94
C VAL A 158 26.17 -28.67 -13.19
N LYS A 159 24.89 -28.28 -13.06
CA LYS A 159 23.90 -28.26 -14.15
C LYS A 159 23.53 -26.87 -14.67
N TYR A 160 23.96 -25.80 -14.01
CA TYR A 160 23.78 -24.43 -14.47
C TYR A 160 25.09 -23.64 -14.39
N TRP A 161 25.51 -23.11 -15.54
CA TRP A 161 26.75 -22.37 -15.71
C TRP A 161 26.48 -20.94 -16.17
N ILE A 162 27.24 -19.99 -15.62
CA ILE A 162 27.34 -18.61 -16.11
C ILE A 162 28.80 -18.34 -16.47
N THR A 163 29.07 -17.88 -17.69
CA THR A 163 30.45 -17.51 -18.06
C THR A 163 30.90 -16.25 -17.33
N ILE A 164 30.14 -15.17 -17.48
CA ILE A 164 30.48 -13.83 -16.99
C ILE A 164 29.28 -13.26 -16.25
N HIS A 165 29.51 -12.73 -15.05
CA HIS A 165 28.53 -11.91 -14.36
C HIS A 165 28.61 -10.45 -14.81
N ASN A 166 27.48 -9.91 -15.29
CA ASN A 166 27.21 -8.50 -15.57
C ASN A 166 28.33 -7.80 -16.37
N PRO A 167 28.58 -8.22 -17.64
CA PRO A 167 29.70 -7.76 -18.45
C PRO A 167 29.65 -6.25 -18.73
N TYR A 168 28.47 -5.64 -18.68
CA TYR A 168 28.28 -4.19 -18.78
C TYR A 168 29.10 -3.45 -17.73
N LEU A 169 29.01 -3.82 -16.45
CA LEU A 169 29.75 -3.14 -15.37
C LEU A 169 31.25 -3.41 -15.45
N ALA A 170 31.67 -4.63 -15.84
CA ALA A 170 33.07 -4.97 -16.07
C ALA A 170 33.72 -4.09 -17.15
N ALA A 171 33.02 -3.84 -18.26
CA ALA A 171 33.50 -2.95 -19.32
C ALA A 171 33.37 -1.46 -18.94
N TRP A 172 32.16 -1.02 -18.57
CA TRP A 172 31.83 0.38 -18.35
C TRP A 172 32.50 0.98 -17.11
N HIS A 173 32.43 0.29 -15.96
CA HIS A 173 33.04 0.77 -14.72
C HIS A 173 34.51 0.39 -14.56
N GLY A 174 34.97 -0.69 -15.21
CA GLY A 174 36.38 -1.10 -15.22
C GLY A 174 37.27 -0.25 -16.14
N TYR A 175 36.76 0.19 -17.29
CA TYR A 175 37.54 0.86 -18.34
C TYR A 175 37.01 2.23 -18.81
N GLY A 176 35.72 2.52 -18.59
CA GLY A 176 35.12 3.81 -18.95
C GLY A 176 35.19 4.82 -17.81
N THR A 177 34.54 4.52 -16.68
CA THR A 177 34.44 5.45 -15.55
C THR A 177 35.57 5.29 -14.53
N GLY A 178 36.29 4.16 -14.53
CA GLY A 178 37.31 3.82 -13.53
C GLY A 178 36.76 3.89 -12.10
N ILE A 179 35.68 3.13 -11.85
CA ILE A 179 35.04 2.96 -10.54
C ILE A 179 35.23 1.52 -10.04
N HIS A 180 35.18 0.53 -10.94
CA HIS A 180 35.58 -0.85 -10.66
C HIS A 180 37.04 -1.08 -11.08
N ALA A 181 37.65 -2.15 -10.59
CA ALA A 181 38.91 -2.63 -11.14
C ALA A 181 38.78 -2.93 -12.66
N PRO A 182 39.82 -2.68 -13.49
CA PRO A 182 41.16 -2.20 -13.14
C PRO A 182 41.30 -0.67 -12.98
N GLY A 183 40.21 0.10 -12.97
CA GLY A 183 40.25 1.54 -12.71
C GLY A 183 40.58 2.43 -13.91
N VAL A 184 40.58 1.87 -15.13
CA VAL A 184 40.94 2.60 -16.35
C VAL A 184 39.82 3.58 -16.73
N ARG A 185 40.21 4.72 -17.33
CA ARG A 185 39.32 5.82 -17.75
C ARG A 185 39.58 6.20 -19.21
N GLN A 186 39.35 5.25 -20.11
CA GLN A 186 39.61 5.37 -21.55
C GLN A 186 38.42 4.80 -22.32
N GLU A 187 37.50 5.69 -22.73
CA GLU A 187 36.22 5.34 -23.37
C GLU A 187 36.36 4.45 -24.62
N ARG A 188 37.45 4.59 -25.38
CA ARG A 188 37.75 3.74 -26.54
C ARG A 188 37.93 2.26 -26.18
N GLU A 189 38.48 1.97 -25.01
CA GLU A 189 38.78 0.60 -24.58
C GLU A 189 37.52 -0.14 -24.11
N VAL A 190 36.48 0.58 -23.69
CA VAL A 190 35.21 0.04 -23.18
C VAL A 190 34.56 -0.92 -24.17
N TYR A 191 34.44 -0.49 -25.43
CA TYR A 191 33.74 -1.27 -26.46
C TYR A 191 34.59 -2.45 -26.97
N MET A 192 35.92 -2.32 -26.94
CA MET A 192 36.83 -3.45 -27.19
C MET A 192 36.74 -4.52 -26.08
N VAL A 193 36.69 -4.09 -24.81
CA VAL A 193 36.48 -4.99 -23.67
C VAL A 193 35.13 -5.71 -23.76
N GLY A 194 34.05 -4.98 -24.05
CA GLY A 194 32.73 -5.59 -24.25
C GLY A 194 32.71 -6.60 -25.41
N HIS A 195 33.37 -6.29 -26.52
CA HIS A 195 33.51 -7.19 -27.68
C HIS A 195 34.26 -8.49 -27.33
N ASN A 196 35.39 -8.39 -26.62
CA ASN A 196 36.16 -9.54 -26.18
C ASN A 196 35.41 -10.39 -25.13
N LEU A 197 34.66 -9.76 -24.22
CA LEU A 197 33.80 -10.47 -23.26
C LEU A 197 32.68 -11.27 -23.96
N ILE A 198 32.06 -10.72 -25.01
CA ILE A 198 31.07 -11.43 -25.83
C ILE A 198 31.72 -12.63 -26.55
N LYS A 199 32.89 -12.43 -27.17
CA LYS A 199 33.63 -13.50 -27.86
C LYS A 199 34.09 -14.60 -26.89
N ALA A 200 34.55 -14.25 -25.69
CA ALA A 200 34.93 -15.20 -24.64
C ALA A 200 33.73 -16.03 -24.15
N HIS A 201 32.56 -15.41 -23.98
CA HIS A 201 31.32 -16.13 -23.66
C HIS A 201 30.91 -17.10 -24.78
N ALA A 202 30.84 -16.63 -26.04
CA ALA A 202 30.47 -17.47 -27.17
C ALA A 202 31.42 -18.66 -27.35
N ARG A 203 32.73 -18.42 -27.22
CA ARG A 203 33.78 -19.46 -27.26
C ARG A 203 33.54 -20.53 -26.19
N ALA A 204 33.29 -20.12 -24.94
CA ALA A 204 33.01 -21.04 -23.83
C ALA A 204 31.66 -21.78 -23.98
N TRP A 205 30.63 -21.15 -24.54
CA TRP A 205 29.36 -21.84 -24.84
C TRP A 205 29.54 -22.93 -25.90
N HIS A 206 30.21 -22.63 -27.02
CA HIS A 206 30.44 -23.63 -28.08
C HIS A 206 31.30 -24.80 -27.60
N ASN A 207 32.31 -24.52 -26.77
CA ASN A 207 33.10 -25.53 -26.08
C ASN A 207 32.21 -26.41 -25.18
N TYR A 208 31.43 -25.82 -24.28
CA TYR A 208 30.48 -26.54 -23.43
C TYR A 208 29.50 -27.39 -24.25
N ASN A 209 28.87 -26.79 -25.26
CA ASN A 209 27.87 -27.41 -26.12
C ASN A 209 28.41 -28.60 -26.91
N THR A 210 29.66 -28.53 -27.38
CA THR A 210 30.28 -29.57 -28.22
C THR A 210 30.81 -30.75 -27.40
N TYR A 211 31.56 -30.47 -26.32
CA TYR A 211 32.34 -31.51 -25.62
C TYR A 211 31.72 -31.98 -24.31
N PHE A 212 30.98 -31.11 -23.61
CA PHE A 212 30.54 -31.35 -22.24
C PHE A 212 29.05 -31.65 -22.13
N ARG A 213 28.19 -30.85 -22.78
CA ARG A 213 26.73 -30.97 -22.73
C ARG A 213 26.22 -32.39 -23.03
N PRO A 214 26.71 -33.12 -24.05
CA PRO A 214 26.19 -34.47 -24.37
C PRO A 214 26.32 -35.50 -23.24
N HIS A 215 27.24 -35.25 -22.30
CA HIS A 215 27.54 -36.15 -21.18
C HIS A 215 27.06 -35.58 -19.83
N GLN A 216 27.10 -34.25 -19.67
CA GLN A 216 26.79 -33.57 -18.42
C GLN A 216 25.32 -33.11 -18.30
N ASN A 217 24.62 -32.92 -19.43
CA ASN A 217 23.23 -32.48 -19.53
C ASN A 217 22.90 -31.19 -18.74
N GLY A 218 23.87 -30.27 -18.64
CA GLY A 218 23.68 -28.94 -18.05
C GLY A 218 23.34 -27.85 -19.07
N TYR A 219 23.11 -26.65 -18.53
CA TYR A 219 22.80 -25.42 -19.25
C TYR A 219 23.86 -24.35 -18.99
N LEU A 220 24.12 -23.48 -19.97
CA LEU A 220 25.07 -22.38 -19.89
C LEU A 220 24.44 -21.07 -20.41
N SER A 221 24.71 -19.98 -19.71
CA SER A 221 24.28 -18.62 -20.07
C SER A 221 25.32 -17.56 -19.61
N ILE A 222 24.92 -16.29 -19.62
CA ILE A 222 25.68 -15.12 -19.18
C ILE A 222 24.73 -14.19 -18.42
N THR A 223 25.10 -13.74 -17.23
CA THR A 223 24.21 -12.86 -16.44
C THR A 223 24.32 -11.43 -16.97
N LEU A 224 23.25 -10.90 -17.56
CA LEU A 224 23.17 -9.55 -18.08
C LEU A 224 22.40 -8.66 -17.09
N GLY A 225 23.03 -7.59 -16.60
CA GLY A 225 22.41 -6.64 -15.67
C GLY A 225 21.85 -5.41 -16.38
N SER A 226 20.73 -4.87 -15.90
CA SER A 226 20.17 -3.60 -16.40
C SER A 226 19.38 -2.84 -15.35
N HIS A 227 19.32 -1.51 -15.50
CA HIS A 227 18.27 -0.70 -14.89
C HIS A 227 16.92 -0.90 -15.60
N TRP A 228 15.87 -0.29 -15.06
CA TRP A 228 14.65 0.02 -15.81
C TRP A 228 14.40 1.54 -15.79
N ILE A 229 13.72 2.05 -16.81
CA ILE A 229 13.54 3.49 -17.03
C ILE A 229 12.16 3.81 -17.62
N GLU A 230 11.53 4.85 -17.09
CA GLU A 230 10.18 5.29 -17.46
C GLU A 230 10.22 6.72 -18.02
N PRO A 231 9.41 7.03 -19.06
CA PRO A 231 9.40 8.34 -19.69
C PRO A 231 8.76 9.37 -18.76
N ASN A 232 9.37 10.55 -18.64
CA ASN A 232 8.84 11.64 -17.80
C ASN A 232 7.43 12.07 -18.19
N ARG A 233 7.03 11.79 -19.44
CA ARG A 233 5.70 12.07 -20.01
C ARG A 233 5.21 10.83 -20.76
N PHE A 234 4.35 10.03 -20.13
CA PHE A 234 3.86 8.71 -20.61
C PHE A 234 3.23 8.64 -22.03
N LYS A 235 3.06 9.76 -22.73
CA LYS A 235 2.54 9.82 -24.12
C LYS A 235 3.48 10.54 -25.10
N ASP A 236 4.65 11.00 -24.65
CA ASP A 236 5.62 11.68 -25.49
C ASP A 236 6.53 10.66 -26.19
N LYS A 237 6.48 10.63 -27.53
CA LYS A 237 7.25 9.68 -28.35
C LYS A 237 8.76 9.88 -28.24
N SER A 238 9.24 11.11 -27.99
CA SER A 238 10.67 11.40 -27.83
C SER A 238 11.19 10.86 -26.50
N ASP A 239 10.40 11.00 -25.43
CA ASP A 239 10.76 10.46 -24.11
C ASP A 239 10.70 8.92 -24.09
N ILE A 240 9.74 8.30 -24.80
CA ILE A 240 9.69 6.83 -25.00
C ILE A 240 10.92 6.35 -25.81
N ALA A 241 11.28 7.02 -26.91
CA ALA A 241 12.45 6.66 -27.70
C ALA A 241 13.77 6.77 -26.91
N LYS A 242 13.90 7.77 -26.03
CA LYS A 242 15.02 7.91 -25.09
C LYS A 242 15.08 6.77 -24.07
N CYS A 243 13.92 6.25 -23.64
CA CYS A 243 13.86 5.07 -22.76
C CYS A 243 14.36 3.82 -23.50
N HIS A 244 13.90 3.58 -24.73
CA HIS A 244 14.38 2.45 -25.54
C HIS A 244 15.89 2.53 -25.79
N LEU A 245 16.40 3.70 -26.21
CA LEU A 245 17.85 3.93 -26.39
C LEU A 245 18.64 3.67 -25.09
N SER A 246 18.12 4.10 -23.94
CA SER A 246 18.73 3.84 -22.62
C SER A 246 18.85 2.33 -22.32
N MET A 247 17.82 1.54 -22.67
CA MET A 247 17.84 0.08 -22.52
C MET A 247 18.80 -0.60 -23.52
N GLN A 248 18.81 -0.18 -24.79
CA GLN A 248 19.74 -0.73 -25.79
C GLN A 248 21.21 -0.48 -25.41
N LYS A 249 21.55 0.69 -24.85
CA LYS A 249 22.93 1.03 -24.41
C LYS A 249 23.47 0.22 -23.23
N VAL A 250 22.62 -0.46 -22.47
CA VAL A 250 23.03 -1.25 -21.29
C VAL A 250 22.78 -2.73 -21.54
N LEU A 251 21.52 -3.11 -21.73
CA LEU A 251 21.13 -4.50 -21.92
C LEU A 251 21.35 -4.95 -23.36
N GLY A 252 20.87 -4.16 -24.33
CA GLY A 252 20.94 -4.50 -25.77
C GLY A 252 22.35 -4.70 -26.31
N TRP A 253 23.33 -3.94 -25.80
CA TRP A 253 24.75 -4.04 -26.16
C TRP A 253 25.30 -5.47 -26.04
N PHE A 254 24.86 -6.23 -25.04
CA PHE A 254 25.23 -7.64 -24.86
C PHE A 254 24.11 -8.61 -25.26
N ALA A 255 22.85 -8.26 -24.98
CA ALA A 255 21.72 -9.16 -25.20
C ALA A 255 21.35 -9.34 -26.68
N LYS A 256 21.49 -8.31 -27.54
CA LYS A 256 21.15 -8.44 -28.97
C LYS A 256 22.15 -9.31 -29.75
N PRO A 257 23.49 -9.21 -29.55
CA PRO A 257 24.40 -10.19 -30.12
C PRO A 257 24.08 -11.62 -29.70
N ILE A 258 23.83 -11.85 -28.40
CA ILE A 258 23.76 -13.20 -27.81
C ILE A 258 22.38 -13.87 -28.00
N HIS A 259 21.28 -13.13 -27.78
CA HIS A 259 19.90 -13.63 -27.85
C HIS A 259 19.12 -13.16 -29.08
N GLY A 260 19.65 -12.20 -29.86
CA GLY A 260 18.99 -11.59 -31.02
C GLY A 260 19.47 -12.18 -32.35
N ASP A 261 20.28 -11.43 -33.07
CA ASP A 261 20.70 -11.71 -34.45
C ASP A 261 22.22 -11.85 -34.65
N GLY A 262 23.03 -11.75 -33.59
CA GLY A 262 24.48 -11.88 -33.65
C GLY A 262 25.23 -10.54 -33.74
N ASP A 263 24.53 -9.42 -33.90
CA ASP A 263 25.14 -8.09 -34.11
C ASP A 263 24.72 -7.09 -33.00
N TYR A 264 25.44 -5.98 -32.91
CA TYR A 264 25.11 -4.90 -31.98
C TYR A 264 23.81 -4.15 -32.38
N PRO A 265 23.11 -3.49 -31.45
CA PRO A 265 21.99 -2.59 -31.76
C PRO A 265 22.37 -1.52 -32.79
N GLU A 266 21.45 -1.22 -33.71
CA GLU A 266 21.68 -0.25 -34.78
C GLU A 266 21.91 1.16 -34.20
N GLU A 267 21.26 1.49 -33.08
CA GLU A 267 21.44 2.74 -32.35
C GLU A 267 22.89 2.89 -31.86
N LEU A 268 23.50 1.81 -31.37
CA LEU A 268 24.89 1.78 -30.93
C LEU A 268 25.85 1.86 -32.14
N LYS A 269 25.57 1.15 -33.23
CA LYS A 269 26.39 1.23 -34.48
C LYS A 269 26.34 2.62 -35.13
N MET A 270 25.18 3.30 -35.07
CA MET A 270 25.01 4.66 -35.58
C MET A 270 25.66 5.73 -34.69
N GLU A 271 25.63 5.58 -33.36
CA GLU A 271 26.23 6.58 -32.46
C GLU A 271 27.74 6.39 -32.26
N LEU A 272 28.23 5.14 -32.31
CA LEU A 272 29.60 4.77 -31.94
C LEU A 272 30.44 4.26 -33.12
N THR A 273 30.16 4.70 -34.35
CA THR A 273 30.72 4.17 -35.61
C THR A 273 32.26 4.05 -35.65
N PHE A 274 32.99 4.87 -34.86
CA PHE A 274 34.45 4.86 -34.79
C PHE A 274 35.05 4.22 -33.51
N LEU A 275 34.20 3.78 -32.57
CA LEU A 275 34.60 3.23 -31.27
C LEU A 275 34.14 1.78 -31.06
N LEU A 276 32.99 1.41 -31.62
CA LEU A 276 32.42 0.06 -31.53
C LEU A 276 33.10 -0.87 -32.55
N PRO A 277 33.70 -2.01 -32.14
CA PRO A 277 34.22 -3.00 -33.09
C PRO A 277 33.11 -3.63 -33.93
N ASN A 278 33.42 -4.03 -35.16
CA ASN A 278 32.47 -4.73 -36.03
C ASN A 278 32.67 -6.24 -35.92
N PHE A 279 31.57 -7.01 -35.76
CA PHE A 279 31.60 -8.46 -35.97
C PHE A 279 31.61 -8.79 -37.47
N THR A 280 32.43 -9.75 -37.87
CA THR A 280 32.30 -10.41 -39.18
C THR A 280 31.03 -11.28 -39.21
N ASP A 281 30.47 -11.57 -40.38
CA ASP A 281 29.26 -12.40 -40.46
C ASP A 281 29.48 -13.83 -39.96
N ALA A 282 30.72 -14.33 -39.97
CA ALA A 282 31.09 -15.58 -39.32
C ALA A 282 30.95 -15.47 -37.78
N GLU A 283 31.44 -14.38 -37.17
CA GLU A 283 31.30 -14.13 -35.73
C GLU A 283 29.84 -13.90 -35.32
N LYS A 284 29.03 -13.18 -36.13
CA LYS A 284 27.60 -12.99 -35.86
C LYS A 284 26.87 -14.32 -35.75
N ASN A 285 27.10 -15.23 -36.70
CA ASN A 285 26.54 -16.58 -36.68
C ASN A 285 27.13 -17.47 -35.58
N TYR A 286 28.34 -17.16 -35.08
CA TYR A 286 28.96 -17.87 -33.95
C TYR A 286 28.43 -17.39 -32.58
N ILE A 287 28.09 -16.11 -32.44
CA ILE A 287 27.63 -15.50 -31.18
C ILE A 287 26.11 -15.64 -30.99
N LYS A 288 25.35 -15.64 -32.08
CA LYS A 288 23.90 -15.77 -32.04
C LYS A 288 23.47 -17.11 -31.41
N GLY A 289 22.72 -17.04 -30.32
CA GLY A 289 22.12 -18.18 -29.64
C GLY A 289 23.01 -18.87 -28.60
N THR A 290 24.14 -18.26 -28.20
CA THR A 290 25.09 -18.88 -27.24
C THR A 290 24.64 -18.84 -25.77
N ALA A 291 23.33 -18.92 -25.50
CA ALA A 291 22.80 -18.95 -24.14
C ALA A 291 21.47 -19.71 -24.09
N ASP A 292 21.42 -20.75 -23.26
CA ASP A 292 20.28 -21.69 -23.23
C ASP A 292 19.05 -21.14 -22.49
N PHE A 293 19.25 -20.05 -21.75
CA PHE A 293 18.26 -19.26 -21.04
C PHE A 293 18.80 -17.82 -20.89
N PHE A 294 17.93 -16.86 -20.60
CA PHE A 294 18.30 -15.47 -20.32
C PHE A 294 18.56 -15.31 -18.82
N ALA A 295 19.82 -15.13 -18.41
CA ALA A 295 20.15 -14.85 -17.02
C ALA A 295 20.16 -13.34 -16.76
N PHE A 296 19.28 -12.85 -15.90
CA PHE A 296 19.07 -11.41 -15.67
C PHE A 296 19.52 -10.97 -14.28
N SER A 297 20.23 -9.85 -14.20
CA SER A 297 20.55 -9.13 -12.96
C SER A 297 19.72 -7.83 -12.87
N PHE A 298 19.13 -7.61 -11.70
CA PHE A 298 18.38 -6.41 -11.36
C PHE A 298 18.71 -6.00 -9.92
N GLY A 299 19.98 -5.63 -9.68
CA GLY A 299 20.52 -5.19 -8.40
C GLY A 299 20.88 -3.69 -8.36
N PRO A 300 21.26 -3.16 -7.19
CA PRO A 300 21.64 -1.75 -7.02
C PRO A 300 22.83 -1.31 -7.89
N ASP A 301 23.75 -2.22 -8.24
CA ASP A 301 24.93 -1.90 -9.07
C ASP A 301 24.55 -1.40 -10.47
N ASN A 302 23.35 -1.75 -10.96
CA ASN A 302 22.81 -1.20 -12.21
C ASN A 302 22.06 0.13 -12.04
N PHE A 303 21.97 0.68 -10.83
CA PHE A 303 21.34 1.98 -10.52
C PHE A 303 22.30 2.99 -9.85
N THR A 304 23.40 2.55 -9.26
CA THR A 304 24.34 3.40 -8.51
C THR A 304 25.77 3.33 -9.07
N PRO A 305 26.44 4.48 -9.33
CA PRO A 305 25.97 5.85 -9.14
C PRO A 305 25.15 6.37 -10.34
N PRO A 306 23.96 6.98 -10.12
CA PRO A 306 22.99 7.27 -11.19
C PRO A 306 23.42 8.37 -12.17
N ASN A 307 24.49 9.11 -11.87
CA ASN A 307 25.11 10.10 -12.76
C ASN A 307 26.17 9.51 -13.72
N LYS A 308 26.42 8.20 -13.65
CA LYS A 308 27.33 7.46 -14.55
C LYS A 308 26.60 6.47 -15.46
N LEU A 309 25.27 6.45 -15.44
CA LEU A 309 24.42 5.53 -16.19
C LEU A 309 23.60 6.30 -17.25
N PRO A 310 23.25 5.69 -18.41
CA PRO A 310 22.68 6.40 -19.56
C PRO A 310 21.20 6.76 -19.39
N LYS A 311 20.91 7.69 -18.48
CA LYS A 311 19.55 8.11 -18.06
C LYS A 311 18.74 8.87 -19.13
N MET A 312 19.38 9.43 -20.16
CA MET A 312 18.72 10.17 -21.28
C MET A 312 17.68 11.24 -20.86
N GLY A 313 17.86 11.85 -19.68
CA GLY A 313 16.93 12.80 -19.07
C GLY A 313 15.61 12.20 -18.54
N GLN A 314 15.38 10.90 -18.67
CA GLN A 314 14.18 10.18 -18.21
C GLN A 314 14.31 9.73 -16.75
N THR A 315 13.38 8.92 -16.22
CA THR A 315 13.35 8.57 -14.78
C THR A 315 13.63 7.09 -14.55
N PHE A 316 14.66 6.75 -13.78
CA PHE A 316 14.91 5.37 -13.35
C PHE A 316 13.77 4.84 -12.49
N SER A 317 13.42 3.57 -12.68
CA SER A 317 12.32 2.90 -11.99
C SER A 317 12.73 1.49 -11.56
N LEU A 318 12.17 1.03 -10.44
CA LEU A 318 12.39 -0.32 -9.88
C LEU A 318 11.31 -1.32 -10.35
N ASN A 319 10.64 -1.03 -11.46
CA ASN A 319 9.49 -1.79 -11.96
C ASN A 319 9.94 -3.06 -12.75
N LEU A 320 10.48 -4.05 -12.03
CA LEU A 320 11.00 -5.33 -12.55
C LEU A 320 10.06 -6.03 -13.55
N ARG A 321 8.73 -5.88 -13.42
CA ARG A 321 7.75 -6.43 -14.35
C ARG A 321 7.89 -5.86 -15.77
N GLU A 322 8.14 -4.55 -15.92
CA GLU A 322 8.24 -3.90 -17.23
C GLU A 322 9.50 -4.36 -17.99
N VAL A 323 10.65 -4.43 -17.31
CA VAL A 323 11.91 -4.89 -17.94
C VAL A 323 11.85 -6.36 -18.31
N LEU A 324 11.14 -7.21 -17.55
CA LEU A 324 10.86 -8.60 -17.95
C LEU A 324 9.94 -8.66 -19.19
N ASN A 325 8.98 -7.73 -19.33
CA ASN A 325 8.19 -7.59 -20.56
C ASN A 325 9.05 -7.08 -21.74
N TRP A 326 9.98 -6.15 -21.49
CA TRP A 326 10.92 -5.67 -22.51
C TRP A 326 11.80 -6.81 -23.02
N ILE A 327 12.41 -7.59 -22.12
CA ILE A 327 13.18 -8.81 -22.46
C ILE A 327 12.32 -9.81 -23.26
N LYS A 328 11.05 -10.01 -22.87
CA LYS A 328 10.12 -10.87 -23.61
C LYS A 328 9.86 -10.39 -25.04
N LEU A 329 9.70 -9.08 -25.25
CA LEU A 329 9.36 -8.50 -26.55
C LEU A 329 10.57 -8.42 -27.49
N GLU A 330 11.75 -8.03 -26.99
CA GLU A 330 12.96 -7.82 -27.81
C GLU A 330 13.64 -9.14 -28.18
N TYR A 331 13.61 -10.15 -27.29
CA TYR A 331 14.37 -11.41 -27.44
C TYR A 331 13.48 -12.65 -27.63
N ASN A 332 12.28 -12.47 -28.20
CA ASN A 332 11.37 -13.54 -28.62
C ASN A 332 10.90 -14.48 -27.50
N SER A 333 10.52 -13.93 -26.34
CA SER A 333 10.01 -14.68 -25.17
C SER A 333 10.95 -15.78 -24.64
N PRO A 334 12.19 -15.45 -24.24
CA PRO A 334 13.15 -16.44 -23.75
C PRO A 334 12.73 -16.96 -22.36
N ARG A 335 13.27 -18.13 -21.98
CA ARG A 335 13.23 -18.61 -20.59
C ARG A 335 14.12 -17.73 -19.72
N ILE A 336 13.63 -17.20 -18.60
CA ILE A 336 14.37 -16.24 -17.76
C ILE A 336 14.73 -16.84 -16.40
N LEU A 337 15.99 -16.71 -16.01
CA LEU A 337 16.46 -16.89 -14.64
C LEU A 337 16.82 -15.51 -14.08
N ILE A 338 16.20 -15.09 -12.97
CA ILE A 338 16.63 -13.88 -12.27
C ILE A 338 17.82 -14.27 -11.41
N ALA A 339 19.01 -14.15 -12.01
CA ALA A 339 20.29 -14.57 -11.45
C ALA A 339 20.78 -13.69 -10.29
N GLU A 340 20.25 -12.46 -10.20
CA GLU A 340 20.49 -11.54 -9.10
C GLU A 340 19.30 -10.58 -8.95
N ASN A 341 18.67 -10.55 -7.77
CA ASN A 341 17.82 -9.44 -7.37
C ASN A 341 17.87 -9.20 -5.85
N GLY A 342 17.89 -7.93 -5.47
CA GLY A 342 17.99 -7.50 -4.07
C GLY A 342 18.14 -5.98 -3.97
N TRP A 343 18.47 -5.50 -2.78
CA TRP A 343 18.86 -4.11 -2.54
C TRP A 343 19.90 -4.06 -1.41
N PHE A 344 20.23 -2.87 -0.91
CA PHE A 344 21.18 -2.67 0.17
C PHE A 344 20.62 -1.84 1.33
N THR A 345 21.20 -2.02 2.51
CA THR A 345 21.06 -1.13 3.67
C THR A 345 22.39 -0.41 3.93
N ASN A 346 22.36 0.63 4.78
CA ASN A 346 23.58 1.22 5.33
C ASN A 346 24.35 0.20 6.17
N GLY A 347 25.68 0.32 6.25
CA GLY A 347 26.56 -0.59 7.00
C GLY A 347 26.31 -0.64 8.52
N HIS A 348 25.61 0.36 9.08
CA HIS A 348 25.18 0.36 10.50
C HIS A 348 23.95 -0.53 10.77
N VAL A 349 23.25 -1.00 9.73
CA VAL A 349 22.06 -1.85 9.88
C VAL A 349 22.52 -3.29 10.11
N GLN A 350 22.13 -3.85 11.25
CA GLN A 350 22.53 -5.20 11.67
C GLN A 350 21.52 -6.26 11.17
N THR A 351 20.58 -6.66 12.03
CA THR A 351 19.60 -7.73 11.77
C THR A 351 18.21 -7.22 11.42
N GLU A 352 17.83 -6.01 11.85
CA GLU A 352 16.61 -5.36 11.38
C GLU A 352 16.84 -4.70 10.03
N ASP A 353 16.41 -5.36 8.96
CA ASP A 353 16.47 -4.88 7.58
C ASP A 353 15.06 -4.72 6.97
N THR A 354 14.15 -4.15 7.77
CA THR A 354 12.73 -3.92 7.46
C THR A 354 12.47 -3.37 6.04
N THR A 355 13.34 -2.49 5.52
CA THR A 355 13.24 -1.94 4.16
C THR A 355 13.53 -2.94 3.04
N VAL A 356 14.42 -3.91 3.27
CA VAL A 356 14.75 -4.98 2.31
C VAL A 356 13.56 -5.92 2.15
N ILE A 357 12.83 -6.22 3.23
CA ILE A 357 11.58 -7.01 3.18
C ILE A 357 10.58 -6.38 2.21
N TYR A 358 10.32 -5.08 2.29
CA TYR A 358 9.37 -4.40 1.39
C TYR A 358 9.82 -4.40 -0.07
N LEU A 359 11.11 -4.23 -0.34
CA LEU A 359 11.66 -4.27 -1.69
C LEU A 359 11.62 -5.70 -2.27
N MET A 360 12.02 -6.70 -1.50
CA MET A 360 11.92 -8.12 -1.88
C MET A 360 10.46 -8.53 -2.14
N LYS A 361 9.54 -8.18 -1.22
CA LYS A 361 8.08 -8.41 -1.38
C LYS A 361 7.55 -7.80 -2.67
N ASN A 362 7.98 -6.58 -3.01
CA ASN A 362 7.63 -5.93 -4.27
C ASN A 362 8.21 -6.68 -5.48
N PHE A 363 9.52 -6.95 -5.50
CA PHE A 363 10.17 -7.61 -6.63
C PHE A 363 9.59 -9.00 -6.90
N ILE A 364 9.50 -9.85 -5.87
CA ILE A 364 8.92 -11.20 -6.00
C ILE A 364 7.47 -11.11 -6.51
N ASN A 365 6.66 -10.15 -6.04
CA ASN A 365 5.30 -9.99 -6.56
C ASN A 365 5.24 -9.46 -8.00
N LYS A 366 6.22 -8.65 -8.43
CA LYS A 366 6.37 -8.22 -9.83
C LYS A 366 6.73 -9.39 -10.74
N VAL A 367 7.58 -10.33 -10.28
CA VAL A 367 7.88 -11.59 -11.00
C VAL A 367 6.64 -12.48 -11.08
N LEU A 368 5.91 -12.65 -9.97
CA LEU A 368 4.66 -13.43 -9.97
C LEU A 368 3.62 -12.86 -10.94
N GLN A 369 3.50 -11.53 -11.04
CA GLN A 369 2.65 -10.87 -12.03
C GLN A 369 3.14 -11.08 -13.47
N ALA A 370 4.46 -11.03 -13.71
CA ALA A 370 5.07 -11.31 -15.02
C ALA A 370 4.76 -12.74 -15.51
N ILE A 371 4.83 -13.73 -14.61
CA ILE A 371 4.45 -15.12 -14.90
C ILE A 371 2.94 -15.22 -15.17
N LYS A 372 2.11 -14.75 -14.23
CA LYS A 372 0.66 -15.05 -14.18
C LYS A 372 -0.21 -14.20 -15.11
N TYR A 373 0.19 -12.96 -15.41
CA TYR A 373 -0.57 -12.06 -16.29
C TYR A 373 0.09 -11.85 -17.65
N ASP A 374 1.41 -11.69 -17.68
CA ASP A 374 2.13 -11.34 -18.93
C ASP A 374 2.67 -12.57 -19.68
N GLN A 375 2.54 -13.76 -19.08
CA GLN A 375 2.97 -15.05 -19.64
C GLN A 375 4.48 -15.05 -19.98
N ILE A 376 5.31 -14.65 -19.03
CA ILE A 376 6.77 -14.70 -19.12
C ILE A 376 7.27 -15.95 -18.38
N ASP A 377 8.04 -16.81 -19.05
CA ASP A 377 8.64 -18.02 -18.43
C ASP A 377 9.85 -17.66 -17.56
N VAL A 378 9.59 -17.02 -16.41
CA VAL A 378 10.58 -16.92 -15.34
C VAL A 378 10.54 -18.24 -14.55
N PHE A 379 11.65 -18.98 -14.53
CA PHE A 379 11.71 -20.30 -13.89
C PHE A 379 12.49 -20.34 -12.57
N GLY A 380 13.14 -19.24 -12.19
CA GLY A 380 13.83 -19.11 -10.91
C GLY A 380 14.16 -17.66 -10.52
N TYR A 381 14.46 -17.48 -9.24
CA TYR A 381 14.77 -16.21 -8.60
C TYR A 381 15.88 -16.38 -7.55
N THR A 382 16.98 -15.65 -7.73
CA THR A 382 18.12 -15.61 -6.82
C THR A 382 18.09 -14.33 -6.00
N ALA A 383 17.81 -14.44 -4.70
CA ALA A 383 17.98 -13.33 -3.76
C ALA A 383 19.48 -12.99 -3.61
N TRP A 384 19.83 -11.69 -3.60
CA TRP A 384 21.22 -11.26 -3.46
C TRP A 384 21.42 -10.30 -2.27
N SER A 385 22.37 -10.53 -1.37
CA SER A 385 23.32 -11.65 -1.25
C SER A 385 22.90 -12.65 -0.16
N LEU A 386 23.52 -13.83 -0.10
CA LEU A 386 23.37 -14.74 1.05
C LEU A 386 23.81 -14.05 2.34
N LEU A 387 25.03 -13.51 2.36
CA LEU A 387 25.63 -12.87 3.53
C LEU A 387 26.28 -11.54 3.20
N ASP A 388 26.47 -10.70 4.21
CA ASP A 388 27.18 -9.42 4.07
C ASP A 388 28.66 -9.66 3.71
N GLY A 389 29.19 -8.86 2.79
CA GLY A 389 30.57 -8.93 2.32
C GLY A 389 31.11 -7.58 1.85
N TYR A 390 32.19 -7.61 1.08
CA TYR A 390 32.84 -6.39 0.57
C TYR A 390 32.13 -5.86 -0.69
N GLU A 391 31.30 -4.83 -0.56
CA GLU A 391 30.43 -4.32 -1.64
C GLU A 391 31.17 -3.37 -2.61
N TRP A 392 32.21 -3.88 -3.29
CA TRP A 392 32.94 -3.20 -4.35
C TRP A 392 33.40 -1.79 -3.92
N GLN A 393 33.13 -0.73 -4.70
CA GLN A 393 33.45 0.67 -4.34
C GLN A 393 32.82 1.19 -3.04
N HIS A 394 31.84 0.49 -2.47
CA HIS A 394 31.23 0.84 -1.18
C HIS A 394 31.93 0.16 0.00
N GLY A 395 32.68 -0.93 -0.23
CA GLY A 395 33.26 -1.76 0.83
C GLY A 395 32.18 -2.20 1.83
N VAL A 396 32.48 -2.14 3.13
CA VAL A 396 31.51 -2.50 4.19
C VAL A 396 30.54 -1.37 4.59
N LYS A 397 30.52 -0.23 3.85
CA LYS A 397 29.65 0.92 4.14
C LYS A 397 28.18 0.67 3.75
N SER A 398 27.93 -0.37 2.97
CA SER A 398 26.61 -0.91 2.63
C SER A 398 26.57 -2.41 2.92
N ARG A 399 25.36 -2.95 3.10
CA ARG A 399 25.11 -4.37 3.41
C ARG A 399 24.00 -4.92 2.52
N ARG A 400 24.18 -6.11 1.95
CA ARG A 400 23.22 -6.77 1.03
C ARG A 400 22.79 -8.17 1.48
N GLY A 401 23.44 -8.75 2.49
CA GLY A 401 23.22 -10.12 2.91
C GLY A 401 21.88 -10.33 3.59
N LEU A 402 21.25 -11.48 3.35
CA LEU A 402 20.17 -12.00 4.20
C LEU A 402 20.70 -12.41 5.59
N PHE A 403 22.00 -12.71 5.70
CA PHE A 403 22.70 -12.94 6.96
C PHE A 403 23.66 -11.79 7.27
N TYR A 404 23.55 -11.24 8.48
CA TYR A 404 24.44 -10.25 9.04
C TYR A 404 25.78 -10.89 9.42
N ILE A 405 26.87 -10.19 9.10
CA ILE A 405 28.22 -10.51 9.54
C ILE A 405 28.78 -9.32 10.34
N ASP A 406 29.21 -9.58 11.57
CA ASP A 406 30.11 -8.68 12.28
C ASP A 406 31.54 -8.92 11.79
N PHE A 407 32.07 -7.99 10.99
CA PHE A 407 33.43 -8.06 10.45
C PHE A 407 34.52 -7.85 11.52
N SER A 408 34.16 -7.29 12.68
CA SER A 408 35.08 -7.12 13.82
C SER A 408 35.19 -8.39 14.69
N SER A 409 34.21 -9.28 14.63
CA SER A 409 34.25 -10.57 15.31
C SER A 409 35.16 -11.56 14.58
N LYS A 410 36.01 -12.27 15.34
CA LYS A 410 36.82 -13.37 14.80
C LYS A 410 35.99 -14.55 14.32
N GLU A 411 34.81 -14.76 14.92
CA GLU A 411 33.94 -15.90 14.64
C GLU A 411 33.10 -15.71 13.37
N LYS A 412 32.86 -14.44 12.97
CA LYS A 412 32.07 -14.02 11.80
C LYS A 412 30.77 -14.81 11.63
N GLU A 413 30.00 -14.93 12.70
CA GLU A 413 28.75 -15.71 12.67
C GLU A 413 27.76 -15.21 11.63
N ARG A 414 27.09 -16.15 10.97
CA ARG A 414 26.02 -15.88 9.99
C ARG A 414 24.72 -15.69 10.75
N ILE A 415 24.44 -14.46 11.19
CA ILE A 415 23.24 -14.16 11.99
C ILE A 415 22.08 -13.83 11.04
N PRO A 416 20.96 -14.58 11.02
CA PRO A 416 19.87 -14.33 10.09
C PRO A 416 19.22 -12.96 10.36
N LYS A 417 19.11 -12.13 9.32
CA LYS A 417 18.35 -10.88 9.37
C LYS A 417 16.86 -11.15 9.20
N THR A 418 16.03 -10.13 9.40
CA THR A 418 14.58 -10.25 9.20
C THR A 418 14.20 -10.58 7.75
N SER A 419 15.03 -10.19 6.77
CA SER A 419 14.89 -10.64 5.37
C SER A 419 15.16 -12.12 5.15
N ALA A 420 16.06 -12.77 5.91
CA ALA A 420 16.25 -14.22 5.85
C ALA A 420 15.01 -14.97 6.36
N LEU A 421 14.43 -14.51 7.48
CA LEU A 421 13.17 -15.05 8.02
C LEU A 421 12.04 -14.89 7.00
N TYR A 422 11.95 -13.73 6.38
CA TYR A 422 10.97 -13.46 5.33
C TYR A 422 11.16 -14.34 4.09
N TYR A 423 12.37 -14.43 3.55
CA TYR A 423 12.64 -15.19 2.33
C TYR A 423 12.41 -16.69 2.54
N LYS A 424 12.82 -17.23 3.70
CA LYS A 424 12.51 -18.60 4.14
C LYS A 424 11.01 -18.90 4.08
N GLN A 425 10.16 -17.99 4.58
CA GLN A 425 8.70 -18.16 4.51
C GLN A 425 8.19 -18.17 3.05
N ILE A 426 8.69 -17.29 2.19
CA ILE A 426 8.30 -17.24 0.76
C ILE A 426 8.67 -18.53 0.03
N ILE A 427 9.81 -19.14 0.35
CA ILE A 427 10.23 -20.44 -0.21
C ILE A 427 9.29 -21.55 0.28
N GLN A 428 9.03 -21.62 1.59
CA GLN A 428 8.14 -22.62 2.20
C GLN A 428 6.69 -22.54 1.67
N GLU A 429 6.19 -21.34 1.43
CA GLU A 429 4.84 -21.08 0.88
C GLU A 429 4.79 -21.05 -0.66
N ASN A 430 5.94 -21.16 -1.33
CA ASN A 430 6.13 -20.98 -2.78
C ASN A 430 5.45 -19.72 -3.35
N GLY A 431 5.57 -18.58 -2.66
CA GLY A 431 4.98 -17.29 -3.09
C GLY A 431 4.11 -16.61 -2.04
N PHE A 432 2.88 -16.23 -2.42
CA PHE A 432 1.95 -15.47 -1.58
C PHE A 432 0.56 -16.15 -1.56
N PRO A 433 0.40 -17.30 -0.87
CA PRO A 433 -0.82 -18.08 -0.88
C PRO A 433 -2.06 -17.26 -0.48
N ARG A 434 -3.22 -17.69 -0.98
CA ARG A 434 -4.51 -17.06 -0.68
C ARG A 434 -5.03 -17.55 0.66
N ASN A 435 -4.75 -16.80 1.73
CA ASN A 435 -5.34 -17.02 3.04
C ASN A 435 -6.88 -17.04 2.96
N GLU A 436 -7.53 -17.87 3.77
CA GLU A 436 -8.99 -17.98 3.83
C GLU A 436 -9.68 -16.64 4.08
N SER A 437 -9.01 -15.73 4.80
CA SER A 437 -9.44 -14.35 5.04
C SER A 437 -9.71 -13.55 3.76
N ILE A 438 -9.09 -13.91 2.63
CA ILE A 438 -9.24 -13.21 1.33
C ILE A 438 -10.49 -13.68 0.56
N THR A 439 -11.06 -14.85 0.89
CA THR A 439 -12.23 -15.40 0.19
C THR A 439 -13.44 -14.46 0.23
N THR A 440 -14.26 -14.44 -0.83
CA THR A 440 -15.47 -13.61 -0.86
C THR A 440 -16.59 -14.30 -0.09
N LEU A 441 -17.10 -13.67 0.96
CA LEU A 441 -18.19 -14.19 1.75
C LEU A 441 -19.53 -13.84 1.10
N HIS A 442 -20.25 -14.85 0.61
CA HIS A 442 -21.55 -14.67 -0.02
C HIS A 442 -22.70 -14.71 0.98
N LYS A 443 -22.92 -13.60 1.69
CA LYS A 443 -24.02 -13.43 2.67
C LYS A 443 -24.57 -12.00 2.69
N GLN A 444 -25.67 -11.82 3.43
CA GLN A 444 -26.32 -10.54 3.68
C GLN A 444 -26.15 -10.10 5.15
N PHE A 445 -26.26 -8.81 5.40
CA PHE A 445 -26.39 -8.21 6.73
C PHE A 445 -27.82 -8.38 7.30
N PRO A 446 -28.09 -8.02 8.57
CA PRO A 446 -29.45 -7.94 9.11
C PRO A 446 -30.38 -7.00 8.32
N CYS A 447 -31.69 -7.21 8.35
CA CYS A 447 -32.65 -6.31 7.66
C CYS A 447 -32.65 -4.88 8.24
N ASP A 448 -32.24 -4.72 9.50
CA ASP A 448 -32.14 -3.46 10.27
C ASP A 448 -30.81 -2.72 10.10
N PHE A 449 -29.92 -3.17 9.20
CA PHE A 449 -28.57 -2.60 9.04
C PHE A 449 -28.58 -1.18 8.46
N SER A 450 -27.97 -0.23 9.18
CA SER A 450 -27.88 1.18 8.80
C SER A 450 -26.90 1.42 7.64
N TRP A 451 -27.42 1.37 6.41
CA TRP A 451 -26.73 1.78 5.18
C TRP A 451 -26.69 3.30 5.04
N GLY A 452 -25.54 3.90 5.26
CA GLY A 452 -25.39 5.36 5.30
C GLY A 452 -24.41 5.96 4.30
N VAL A 453 -24.48 7.29 4.17
CA VAL A 453 -23.43 8.13 3.60
C VAL A 453 -23.15 9.29 4.54
N THR A 454 -21.89 9.68 4.66
CA THR A 454 -21.44 10.75 5.56
C THR A 454 -21.06 12.01 4.78
N GLU A 455 -21.51 13.15 5.27
CA GLU A 455 -21.01 14.47 4.93
C GLU A 455 -20.44 15.12 6.21
N SER A 456 -19.63 16.16 6.04
CA SER A 456 -18.97 16.89 7.11
C SER A 456 -19.89 17.99 7.69
N VAL A 457 -19.37 19.18 7.96
CA VAL A 457 -20.19 20.33 8.40
C VAL A 457 -20.99 20.85 7.21
N ILE A 458 -22.32 20.76 7.29
CA ILE A 458 -23.19 21.39 6.30
C ILE A 458 -23.23 22.89 6.59
N LYS A 459 -22.86 23.70 5.61
CA LYS A 459 -23.00 25.16 5.68
C LYS A 459 -24.49 25.52 5.67
N ALA A 460 -25.01 25.96 6.81
CA ALA A 460 -26.40 26.43 6.89
C ALA A 460 -26.57 27.82 6.26
N GLU A 461 -27.68 28.01 5.56
CA GLU A 461 -28.06 29.29 4.96
C GLU A 461 -28.94 30.08 5.94
N SER A 462 -28.53 31.30 6.31
CA SER A 462 -29.32 32.18 7.19
C SER A 462 -30.55 32.81 6.51
N PHE A 463 -30.70 32.64 5.20
CA PHE A 463 -31.80 33.18 4.38
C PHE A 463 -32.15 32.18 3.28
N ALA A 464 -33.38 32.21 2.79
CA ALA A 464 -33.77 31.40 1.63
C ALA A 464 -32.99 31.86 0.38
N SER A 465 -32.33 30.92 -0.29
CA SER A 465 -31.52 31.17 -1.49
C SER A 465 -32.31 31.12 -2.80
N SER A 466 -33.57 30.66 -2.76
CA SER A 466 -34.51 30.79 -3.88
C SER A 466 -34.84 32.28 -4.13
N PRO A 467 -34.83 32.77 -5.38
CA PRO A 467 -35.32 34.12 -5.70
C PRO A 467 -36.86 34.23 -5.60
N GLN A 468 -37.57 33.10 -5.49
CA GLN A 468 -39.03 33.07 -5.46
C GLN A 468 -39.55 33.57 -4.11
N PHE A 469 -40.55 34.45 -4.13
CA PHE A 469 -41.21 35.02 -2.94
C PHE A 469 -40.31 35.86 -2.01
N CYS A 470 -39.07 36.17 -2.42
CA CYS A 470 -38.15 37.02 -1.66
C CYS A 470 -38.26 38.51 -1.99
N ASP A 471 -38.76 38.87 -3.17
CA ASP A 471 -38.99 40.27 -3.57
C ASP A 471 -40.38 40.76 -3.10
N PRO A 472 -40.46 41.82 -2.26
CA PRO A 472 -41.72 42.41 -1.83
C PRO A 472 -42.19 43.56 -2.73
N ASN A 473 -41.44 43.98 -3.75
CA ASN A 473 -41.81 45.14 -4.56
C ASN A 473 -42.88 44.77 -5.60
N LEU A 474 -43.79 45.68 -5.89
CA LEU A 474 -44.74 45.54 -7.01
C LEU A 474 -44.12 46.08 -8.30
N TYR A 475 -44.33 45.39 -9.41
CA TYR A 475 -43.87 45.79 -10.74
C TYR A 475 -45.04 45.83 -11.74
N LEU A 476 -45.06 46.87 -12.58
CA LEU A 476 -45.87 46.92 -13.80
C LEU A 476 -45.05 46.32 -14.95
N TRP A 477 -45.57 45.29 -15.60
CA TRP A 477 -44.92 44.63 -16.73
C TRP A 477 -45.45 45.19 -18.05
N ASN A 478 -44.56 45.74 -18.88
CA ASN A 478 -44.90 46.38 -20.16
C ASN A 478 -45.04 45.35 -21.30
N VAL A 479 -46.00 44.42 -21.17
CA VAL A 479 -46.19 43.26 -22.06
C VAL A 479 -46.30 43.63 -23.54
N THR A 480 -46.91 44.78 -23.85
CA THR A 480 -47.18 45.25 -25.23
C THR A 480 -46.17 46.27 -25.74
N GLY A 481 -45.13 46.60 -24.96
CA GLY A 481 -44.13 47.62 -25.29
C GLY A 481 -42.72 47.03 -25.35
N ASP A 482 -41.85 47.47 -24.44
CA ASP A 482 -40.45 47.02 -24.36
C ASP A 482 -40.25 45.72 -23.56
N GLY A 483 -41.33 45.15 -22.98
CA GLY A 483 -41.30 43.94 -22.18
C GLY A 483 -40.68 44.10 -20.78
N LEU A 484 -40.32 45.32 -20.35
CA LEU A 484 -39.63 45.57 -19.09
C LEU A 484 -40.57 45.63 -17.87
N PHE A 485 -39.97 45.48 -16.69
CA PHE A 485 -40.63 45.57 -15.39
C PHE A 485 -40.34 46.92 -14.72
N TYR A 486 -41.36 47.75 -14.57
CA TYR A 486 -41.29 49.05 -13.91
C TYR A 486 -41.74 48.95 -12.45
N LYS A 487 -40.83 49.21 -11.50
CA LYS A 487 -41.13 49.17 -10.06
C LYS A 487 -42.14 50.26 -9.69
N VAL A 488 -43.19 49.88 -8.96
CA VAL A 488 -44.16 50.81 -8.38
C VAL A 488 -43.60 51.32 -7.05
N GLU A 489 -43.13 52.57 -7.03
CA GLU A 489 -42.57 53.15 -5.81
C GLU A 489 -43.61 53.31 -4.70
N GLY A 490 -43.15 53.17 -3.46
CA GLY A 490 -43.98 53.21 -2.25
C GLY A 490 -44.79 51.94 -1.96
N VAL A 491 -45.04 51.06 -2.93
CA VAL A 491 -45.85 49.85 -2.74
C VAL A 491 -44.98 48.63 -2.38
N LYS A 492 -45.32 47.96 -1.27
CA LYS A 492 -44.75 46.67 -0.89
C LYS A 492 -45.84 45.64 -0.61
N LEU A 493 -45.69 44.47 -1.21
CA LEU A 493 -46.54 43.29 -1.04
C LEU A 493 -46.09 42.48 0.18
N LYS A 494 -47.02 41.77 0.80
CA LYS A 494 -46.73 40.81 1.88
C LYS A 494 -46.37 39.46 1.27
N THR A 495 -45.09 39.10 1.27
CA THR A 495 -44.62 37.79 0.83
C THR A 495 -45.01 36.68 1.81
N ARG A 496 -45.03 35.43 1.34
CA ARG A 496 -45.25 34.26 2.22
C ARG A 496 -44.01 33.97 3.08
N PRO A 497 -44.15 33.35 4.26
CA PRO A 497 -43.01 32.81 4.99
C PRO A 497 -42.20 31.82 4.13
N ALA A 498 -40.88 31.86 4.27
CA ALA A 498 -40.00 30.91 3.61
C ALA A 498 -40.17 29.48 4.17
N GLN A 499 -40.29 28.52 3.28
CA GLN A 499 -40.44 27.08 3.52
C GLN A 499 -39.10 26.38 3.32
N CYS A 500 -38.99 25.13 3.79
CA CYS A 500 -37.75 24.35 3.69
C CYS A 500 -37.27 24.10 2.25
N THR A 501 -38.19 24.10 1.28
CA THR A 501 -37.90 23.98 -0.16
C THR A 501 -37.33 25.26 -0.79
N ASP A 502 -37.37 26.40 -0.10
CA ASP A 502 -36.84 27.67 -0.61
C ASP A 502 -35.33 27.82 -0.38
N PHE A 503 -34.70 26.86 0.31
CA PHE A 503 -33.25 26.72 0.41
C PHE A 503 -32.73 25.78 -0.69
N LEU A 504 -32.03 26.34 -1.69
CA LEU A 504 -31.57 25.62 -2.87
C LEU A 504 -30.55 24.52 -2.52
N SER A 505 -29.71 24.72 -1.51
CA SER A 505 -28.77 23.70 -1.03
C SER A 505 -29.45 22.48 -0.40
N ILE A 506 -30.60 22.65 0.25
CA ILE A 506 -31.41 21.54 0.78
C ILE A 506 -31.96 20.72 -0.40
N LYS A 507 -32.55 21.40 -1.40
CA LYS A 507 -33.03 20.74 -2.62
C LYS A 507 -31.93 19.95 -3.33
N THR A 508 -30.75 20.55 -3.54
CA THR A 508 -29.60 19.86 -4.17
C THR A 508 -29.16 18.64 -3.36
N GLN A 509 -29.10 18.71 -2.03
CA GLN A 509 -28.76 17.56 -1.19
C GLN A 509 -29.80 16.43 -1.29
N LEU A 510 -31.09 16.74 -1.34
CA LEU A 510 -32.16 15.76 -1.54
C LEU A 510 -32.12 15.14 -2.96
N GLU A 511 -31.78 15.93 -3.98
CA GLU A 511 -31.56 15.40 -5.34
C GLU A 511 -30.34 14.46 -5.41
N LEU A 512 -29.30 14.69 -4.61
CA LEU A 512 -28.16 13.78 -4.50
C LEU A 512 -28.50 12.51 -3.71
N LEU A 513 -29.18 12.66 -2.57
CA LEU A 513 -29.59 11.53 -1.73
C LEU A 513 -30.63 10.63 -2.41
N SER A 514 -31.57 11.18 -3.18
CA SER A 514 -32.56 10.39 -3.95
C SER A 514 -31.94 9.56 -5.09
N ARG A 515 -30.70 9.87 -5.50
CA ARG A 515 -29.89 9.03 -6.41
C ARG A 515 -29.14 7.93 -5.68
N MET A 516 -29.17 7.91 -4.34
CA MET A 516 -28.62 6.86 -3.49
C MET A 516 -29.74 6.06 -2.82
N LYS A 517 -29.48 4.80 -2.47
CA LYS A 517 -30.42 3.94 -1.72
C LYS A 517 -30.12 3.91 -0.22
N VAL A 518 -29.47 4.95 0.31
CA VAL A 518 -29.12 5.02 1.74
C VAL A 518 -30.35 5.14 2.61
N THR A 519 -30.34 4.46 3.76
CA THR A 519 -31.37 4.56 4.80
C THR A 519 -31.02 5.63 5.83
N HIS A 520 -29.72 5.98 5.96
CA HIS A 520 -29.23 6.95 6.93
C HIS A 520 -28.35 8.03 6.26
N TYR A 521 -28.38 9.25 6.79
CA TYR A 521 -27.47 10.32 6.36
C TYR A 521 -26.81 10.97 7.58
N ARG A 522 -25.47 10.90 7.61
CA ARG A 522 -24.67 11.51 8.67
C ARG A 522 -24.14 12.87 8.25
N PHE A 523 -24.30 13.87 9.09
CA PHE A 523 -23.74 15.21 8.88
C PHE A 523 -23.42 15.89 10.21
N ALA A 524 -22.76 17.05 10.16
CA ALA A 524 -22.43 17.86 11.33
C ALA A 524 -23.06 19.26 11.31
N LEU A 525 -23.36 19.73 12.52
CA LEU A 525 -23.77 21.11 12.81
C LEU A 525 -22.53 22.01 12.96
N ASP A 526 -22.67 23.27 12.57
CA ASP A 526 -21.72 24.34 12.89
C ASP A 526 -22.11 25.03 14.21
N TRP A 527 -21.38 24.73 15.29
CA TRP A 527 -21.56 25.36 16.60
C TRP A 527 -21.26 26.87 16.55
N SER A 528 -20.23 27.28 15.79
CA SER A 528 -19.86 28.69 15.65
C SER A 528 -20.94 29.53 14.96
N LEU A 529 -21.68 28.94 14.03
CA LEU A 529 -22.82 29.58 13.35
C LEU A 529 -24.11 29.57 14.18
N LEU A 530 -24.33 28.52 14.98
CA LEU A 530 -25.51 28.38 15.85
C LEU A 530 -25.46 29.27 17.10
N LEU A 531 -24.27 29.44 17.69
CA LEU A 531 -24.04 30.27 18.89
C LEU A 531 -22.80 31.17 18.70
N PRO A 532 -22.87 32.26 17.89
CA PRO A 532 -21.70 33.06 17.54
C PRO A 532 -20.94 33.67 18.72
N SER A 533 -21.61 33.99 19.84
CA SER A 533 -20.94 34.48 21.06
C SER A 533 -20.59 33.37 22.07
N GLY A 534 -20.84 32.10 21.73
CA GLY A 534 -20.78 30.95 22.65
C GLY A 534 -21.97 30.84 23.61
N ASN A 535 -22.70 31.92 23.84
CA ASN A 535 -23.81 31.98 24.80
C ASN A 535 -25.18 31.75 24.15
N LEU A 536 -26.08 31.07 24.87
CA LEU A 536 -27.45 30.74 24.41
C LEU A 536 -28.32 31.96 24.04
N SER A 537 -27.97 33.14 24.52
CA SER A 537 -28.59 34.42 24.13
C SER A 537 -28.32 34.81 22.68
N SER A 538 -27.26 34.28 22.06
CA SER A 538 -26.87 34.57 20.66
C SER A 538 -27.45 33.59 19.63
N LEU A 539 -28.40 32.73 20.01
CA LEU A 539 -28.92 31.65 19.17
C LEU A 539 -29.37 32.14 17.78
N ASN A 540 -28.66 31.69 16.75
CA ASN A 540 -29.02 31.91 15.36
C ASN A 540 -30.23 31.02 14.99
N LYS A 541 -31.43 31.57 15.16
CA LYS A 541 -32.70 30.91 14.87
C LYS A 541 -32.83 30.50 13.40
N GLU A 542 -32.21 31.23 12.47
CA GLU A 542 -32.28 30.93 11.04
C GLU A 542 -31.40 29.74 10.66
N ALA A 543 -30.16 29.67 11.18
CA ALA A 543 -29.34 28.47 11.01
C ALA A 543 -30.00 27.24 11.68
N LEU A 544 -30.61 27.41 12.86
CA LEU A 544 -31.38 26.34 13.51
C LEU A 544 -32.59 25.89 12.66
N ARG A 545 -33.32 26.85 12.06
CA ARG A 545 -34.43 26.58 11.13
C ARG A 545 -33.94 25.83 9.90
N TYR A 546 -32.79 26.20 9.33
CA TYR A 546 -32.16 25.48 8.22
C TYR A 546 -31.87 24.02 8.59
N TYR A 547 -31.19 23.74 9.70
CA TYR A 547 -30.91 22.35 10.10
C TYR A 547 -32.20 21.55 10.36
N ARG A 548 -33.20 22.16 11.02
CA ARG A 548 -34.51 21.52 11.23
C ARG A 548 -35.24 21.25 9.91
N CYS A 549 -35.09 22.12 8.91
CA CYS A 549 -35.57 21.91 7.55
C CYS A 549 -34.85 20.73 6.89
N VAL A 550 -33.50 20.71 6.86
CA VAL A 550 -32.68 19.60 6.35
C VAL A 550 -33.17 18.26 6.90
N ILE A 551 -33.28 18.17 8.23
CA ILE A 551 -33.74 16.99 8.96
C ILE A 551 -35.17 16.58 8.56
N SER A 552 -36.11 17.54 8.55
CA SER A 552 -37.52 17.22 8.27
C SER A 552 -37.79 16.85 6.81
N GLU A 553 -37.05 17.40 5.84
CA GLU A 553 -37.15 16.96 4.45
C GLU A 553 -36.48 15.59 4.20
N MET A 554 -35.38 15.25 4.90
CA MET A 554 -34.77 13.91 4.80
C MET A 554 -35.70 12.81 5.33
N LEU A 555 -36.36 13.04 6.46
CA LEU A 555 -37.34 12.11 7.02
C LEU A 555 -38.54 11.88 6.08
N LYS A 556 -39.01 12.91 5.36
CA LYS A 556 -40.05 12.76 4.32
C LYS A 556 -39.61 11.87 3.14
N HIS A 557 -38.30 11.78 2.88
CA HIS A 557 -37.73 10.90 1.85
C HIS A 557 -37.32 9.52 2.40
N GLY A 558 -37.63 9.21 3.67
CA GLY A 558 -37.31 7.93 4.30
C GLY A 558 -35.84 7.76 4.69
N VAL A 559 -35.09 8.86 4.86
CA VAL A 559 -33.68 8.85 5.25
C VAL A 559 -33.52 9.36 6.69
N GLU A 560 -32.96 8.53 7.57
CA GLU A 560 -32.79 8.87 8.99
C GLU A 560 -31.54 9.75 9.24
N PRO A 561 -31.68 10.82 10.06
CA PRO A 561 -30.60 11.77 10.32
C PRO A 561 -29.67 11.31 11.45
N VAL A 562 -28.38 11.21 11.17
CA VAL A 562 -27.31 10.99 12.16
C VAL A 562 -26.57 12.31 12.39
N VAL A 563 -26.88 13.01 13.47
CA VAL A 563 -26.42 14.40 13.68
C VAL A 563 -25.21 14.47 14.60
N THR A 564 -24.13 15.05 14.08
CA THR A 564 -22.90 15.33 14.84
C THR A 564 -22.93 16.76 15.38
N LEU A 565 -22.84 16.92 16.72
CA LEU A 565 -22.88 18.24 17.37
C LEU A 565 -21.61 19.06 17.16
N HIS A 566 -20.43 18.42 17.19
CA HIS A 566 -19.14 19.07 17.00
C HIS A 566 -18.25 18.25 16.05
N TYR A 567 -17.81 18.88 14.96
CA TYR A 567 -16.91 18.30 13.96
C TYR A 567 -15.68 19.21 13.81
N PRO A 568 -14.62 18.99 14.62
CA PRO A 568 -13.37 19.72 14.46
C PRO A 568 -12.64 19.33 13.16
N THR A 569 -11.83 20.24 12.64
CA THR A 569 -10.95 19.99 11.48
C THR A 569 -9.62 20.73 11.63
N HIS A 570 -8.58 20.24 10.97
CA HIS A 570 -7.25 20.89 10.89
C HIS A 570 -7.30 22.37 10.46
N ARG A 571 -8.31 22.79 9.69
CA ARG A 571 -8.47 24.17 9.20
C ARG A 571 -9.46 25.02 10.00
N SER A 572 -10.23 24.41 10.90
CA SER A 572 -11.17 25.09 11.79
C SER A 572 -11.54 24.17 12.96
N LEU A 573 -11.29 24.65 14.17
CA LEU A 573 -11.71 24.00 15.41
C LEU A 573 -13.23 23.92 15.58
N GLY A 574 -14.03 24.63 14.77
CA GLY A 574 -15.50 24.62 14.88
C GLY A 574 -16.05 25.27 16.16
N LEU A 575 -15.23 26.02 16.89
CA LEU A 575 -15.61 26.71 18.12
C LEU A 575 -16.10 28.14 17.83
N PRO A 576 -17.10 28.66 18.56
CA PRO A 576 -17.45 30.08 18.56
C PRO A 576 -16.25 30.99 18.86
N GLY A 577 -16.19 32.16 18.20
CA GLY A 577 -15.05 33.08 18.27
C GLY A 577 -14.56 33.42 19.69
N PRO A 578 -15.45 33.84 20.62
CA PRO A 578 -15.04 34.14 22.00
C PRO A 578 -14.55 32.92 22.79
N ILE A 579 -15.05 31.72 22.49
CA ILE A 579 -14.60 30.47 23.14
C ILE A 579 -13.20 30.12 22.64
N LEU A 580 -12.94 30.25 21.34
CA LEU A 580 -11.62 30.05 20.74
C LEU A 580 -10.60 31.05 21.29
N GLN A 581 -10.96 32.33 21.40
CA GLN A 581 -10.11 33.38 21.99
C GLN A 581 -9.80 33.14 23.48
N ASN A 582 -10.70 32.50 24.22
CA ASN A 582 -10.53 32.15 25.64
C ASN A 582 -9.74 30.82 25.84
N GLY A 583 -8.96 30.37 24.85
CA GLY A 583 -8.14 29.15 24.90
C GLY A 583 -8.81 27.87 24.39
N GLY A 584 -10.07 27.92 23.98
CA GLY A 584 -10.80 26.77 23.44
C GLY A 584 -10.84 25.58 24.41
N TRP A 585 -10.47 24.38 23.94
CA TRP A 585 -10.51 23.15 24.73
C TRP A 585 -9.49 23.08 25.88
N LEU A 586 -8.52 24.00 25.97
CA LEU A 586 -7.66 24.12 27.18
C LEU A 586 -8.40 24.76 28.35
N ASN A 587 -9.52 25.45 28.10
CA ASN A 587 -10.29 26.16 29.12
C ASN A 587 -11.52 25.35 29.57
N GLN A 588 -11.62 25.07 30.87
CA GLN A 588 -12.72 24.29 31.45
C GLN A 588 -14.11 24.94 31.22
N SER A 589 -14.19 26.25 31.00
CA SER A 589 -15.46 26.92 30.67
C SER A 589 -16.09 26.43 29.34
N THR A 590 -15.25 26.01 28.38
CA THR A 590 -15.67 25.43 27.09
C THR A 590 -16.50 24.15 27.26
N VAL A 591 -16.19 23.36 28.30
CA VAL A 591 -16.91 22.13 28.67
C VAL A 591 -18.37 22.44 29.01
N GLN A 592 -18.60 23.45 29.84
CA GLN A 592 -19.95 23.86 30.25
C GLN A 592 -20.67 24.65 29.14
N ALA A 593 -19.94 25.34 28.26
CA ALA A 593 -20.52 25.91 27.04
C ALA A 593 -21.01 24.81 26.08
N PHE A 594 -20.23 23.74 25.87
CA PHE A 594 -20.62 22.61 25.02
C PHE A 594 -21.84 21.86 25.56
N LYS A 595 -21.88 21.58 26.88
CA LYS A 595 -23.05 21.00 27.55
C LYS A 595 -24.33 21.83 27.31
N ASN A 596 -24.24 23.15 27.39
CA ASN A 596 -25.37 24.05 27.15
C ASN A 596 -25.82 24.06 25.68
N TYR A 597 -24.86 24.05 24.75
CA TYR A 597 -25.10 23.92 23.32
C TYR A 597 -25.77 22.57 22.96
N ALA A 598 -25.24 21.46 23.45
CA ALA A 598 -25.78 20.12 23.25
C ALA A 598 -27.23 20.01 23.75
N GLY A 599 -27.50 20.43 24.99
CA GLY A 599 -28.86 20.47 25.55
C GLY A 599 -29.83 21.32 24.73
N LYS A 600 -29.36 22.42 24.12
CA LYS A 600 -30.17 23.23 23.20
C LYS A 600 -30.43 22.51 21.88
N CYS A 601 -29.45 21.81 21.30
CA CYS A 601 -29.66 21.01 20.09
C CYS A 601 -30.66 19.86 20.32
N PHE A 602 -30.54 19.12 21.44
CA PHE A 602 -31.48 18.05 21.78
C PHE A 602 -32.92 18.57 21.92
N LYS A 603 -33.10 19.74 22.57
CA LYS A 603 -34.42 20.36 22.73
C LYS A 603 -35.09 20.77 21.41
N GLU A 604 -34.33 21.30 20.46
CA GLU A 604 -34.89 21.93 19.26
C GLU A 604 -34.92 21.02 18.02
N LEU A 605 -34.22 19.87 18.06
CA LEU A 605 -34.10 18.93 16.94
C LEU A 605 -34.37 17.46 17.32
N GLY A 606 -34.28 17.07 18.60
CA GLY A 606 -34.32 15.66 19.03
C GLY A 606 -35.72 15.01 19.06
N ASP A 607 -36.78 15.79 18.81
CA ASP A 607 -38.07 15.23 18.42
C ASP A 607 -37.96 14.48 17.07
N LEU A 608 -37.17 15.03 16.13
CA LEU A 608 -36.91 14.45 14.82
C LEU A 608 -35.66 13.55 14.78
N VAL A 609 -34.60 13.90 15.52
CA VAL A 609 -33.29 13.20 15.46
C VAL A 609 -33.20 12.10 16.52
N LYS A 610 -33.03 10.86 16.08
CA LYS A 610 -32.89 9.67 16.94
C LYS A 610 -31.44 9.20 17.14
N PHE A 611 -30.49 9.69 16.36
CA PHE A 611 -29.11 9.22 16.39
C PHE A 611 -28.14 10.39 16.49
N TRP A 612 -27.40 10.47 17.61
CA TRP A 612 -26.56 11.61 17.96
C TRP A 612 -25.08 11.22 18.13
N ILE A 613 -24.19 12.03 17.56
CA ILE A 613 -22.75 12.00 17.83
C ILE A 613 -22.35 13.31 18.52
N THR A 614 -21.78 13.25 19.72
CA THR A 614 -21.34 14.47 20.43
C THR A 614 -20.17 15.13 19.73
N ILE A 615 -19.12 14.35 19.44
CA ILE A 615 -17.86 14.84 18.85
C ILE A 615 -17.35 13.81 17.83
N ASN A 616 -16.93 14.29 16.66
CA ASN A 616 -16.23 13.49 15.65
C ASN A 616 -14.71 13.59 15.83
N GLU A 617 -14.03 12.45 15.95
CA GLU A 617 -12.58 12.29 16.00
C GLU A 617 -11.87 13.21 17.02
N PRO A 618 -12.31 13.28 18.29
CA PRO A 618 -11.62 14.07 19.31
C PRO A 618 -10.17 13.60 19.53
N ASN A 619 -9.88 12.32 19.26
CA ASN A 619 -8.54 11.72 19.25
C ASN A 619 -7.66 12.14 18.05
N ARG A 620 -8.15 13.02 17.15
CA ARG A 620 -7.36 13.69 16.10
C ARG A 620 -7.11 15.17 16.40
N LEU A 621 -7.57 15.70 17.53
CA LEU A 621 -7.32 17.08 17.97
C LEU A 621 -5.89 17.32 18.51
N SER A 622 -5.13 16.24 18.74
CA SER A 622 -3.67 16.25 18.92
C SER A 622 -2.97 17.13 17.89
N ASP A 623 -3.38 17.01 16.63
CA ASP A 623 -2.75 17.68 15.49
C ASP A 623 -2.98 19.20 15.50
N ILE A 624 -3.88 19.69 16.35
CA ILE A 624 -4.17 21.13 16.54
C ILE A 624 -3.55 21.64 17.84
N TYR A 625 -3.65 20.90 18.95
CA TYR A 625 -3.07 21.26 20.24
C TYR A 625 -1.61 20.79 20.41
N ASN A 626 -0.82 20.90 19.33
CA ASN A 626 0.55 20.40 19.24
C ASN A 626 1.63 21.41 19.71
N SER A 627 1.26 22.34 20.59
CA SER A 627 2.20 23.20 21.32
C SER A 627 3.00 22.39 22.34
N SER A 628 2.32 21.54 23.08
CA SER A 628 2.90 20.52 23.94
C SER A 628 1.97 19.31 24.06
N SER A 629 2.55 18.16 24.42
CA SER A 629 1.80 16.97 24.82
C SER A 629 0.83 17.25 25.98
N ASN A 630 1.22 18.07 26.95
CA ASN A 630 0.38 18.46 28.08
C ASN A 630 -0.87 19.23 27.64
N ASP A 631 -0.75 20.12 26.65
CA ASP A 631 -1.89 20.82 26.05
C ASP A 631 -2.83 19.84 25.34
N THR A 632 -2.27 18.91 24.56
CA THR A 632 -3.03 17.82 23.92
C THR A 632 -3.79 16.97 24.93
N TYR A 633 -3.14 16.54 26.02
CA TYR A 633 -3.77 15.71 27.05
C TYR A 633 -4.82 16.46 27.88
N LEU A 634 -4.60 17.76 28.18
CA LEU A 634 -5.57 18.60 28.88
C LEU A 634 -6.79 18.91 28.01
N ALA A 635 -6.60 19.21 26.73
CA ALA A 635 -7.69 19.40 25.78
C ALA A 635 -8.54 18.12 25.65
N ALA A 636 -7.89 16.96 25.52
CA ALA A 636 -8.55 15.65 25.49
C ALA A 636 -9.34 15.34 26.78
N HIS A 637 -8.80 15.71 27.94
CA HIS A 637 -9.50 15.58 29.22
C HIS A 637 -10.80 16.40 29.22
N HIS A 638 -10.74 17.68 28.86
CA HIS A 638 -11.92 18.52 28.73
C HIS A 638 -12.93 18.02 27.68
N LEU A 639 -12.46 17.48 26.55
CA LEU A 639 -13.31 16.86 25.52
C LEU A 639 -14.08 15.64 26.05
N LEU A 640 -13.43 14.78 26.84
CA LEU A 640 -14.08 13.62 27.49
C LEU A 640 -15.16 14.07 28.49
N ILE A 641 -14.85 15.02 29.37
CA ILE A 641 -15.83 15.57 30.32
C ILE A 641 -16.99 16.26 29.56
N ALA A 642 -16.72 16.95 28.45
CA ALA A 642 -17.75 17.63 27.65
C ALA A 642 -18.69 16.64 26.92
N HIS A 643 -18.14 15.56 26.36
CA HIS A 643 -18.91 14.44 25.82
C HIS A 643 -19.80 13.80 26.89
N ALA A 644 -19.22 13.43 28.03
CA ALA A 644 -19.93 12.79 29.14
C ALA A 644 -21.07 13.66 29.70
N LEU A 645 -20.82 14.97 29.87
CA LEU A 645 -21.84 15.93 30.30
C LEU A 645 -22.96 16.13 29.27
N ALA A 646 -22.66 16.06 27.96
CA ALA A 646 -23.69 16.08 26.92
C ALA A 646 -24.53 14.80 26.93
N TRP A 647 -23.90 13.63 27.07
CA TRP A 647 -24.59 12.34 27.22
C TRP A 647 -25.51 12.34 28.44
N HIS A 648 -25.02 12.74 29.62
CA HIS A 648 -25.84 12.82 30.83
C HIS A 648 -26.99 13.83 30.76
N VAL A 649 -26.87 14.89 29.95
CA VAL A 649 -28.00 15.79 29.66
C VAL A 649 -29.02 15.11 28.77
N TYR A 650 -28.59 14.40 27.70
CA TYR A 650 -29.51 13.65 26.84
C TYR A 650 -30.26 12.58 27.63
N ASP A 651 -29.52 11.73 28.35
CA ASP A 651 -30.01 10.61 29.14
C ASP A 651 -31.07 11.04 30.16
N LYS A 652 -30.75 12.04 30.99
CA LYS A 652 -31.59 12.44 32.13
C LYS A 652 -32.73 13.40 31.78
N GLN A 653 -32.67 14.10 30.64
CA GLN A 653 -33.66 15.14 30.28
C GLN A 653 -34.42 14.90 28.98
N TYR A 654 -33.97 14.00 28.10
CA TYR A 654 -34.53 13.86 26.75
C TYR A 654 -34.82 12.41 26.34
N ARG A 655 -33.99 11.43 26.74
CA ARG A 655 -34.08 10.03 26.28
C ARG A 655 -35.47 9.41 26.49
N SER A 656 -36.12 9.67 27.63
CA SER A 656 -37.41 9.07 28.00
C SER A 656 -38.56 9.33 27.03
N PHE A 657 -38.55 10.46 26.30
CA PHE A 657 -39.57 10.81 25.30
C PHE A 657 -39.01 10.96 23.88
N GLN A 658 -37.70 11.20 23.70
CA GLN A 658 -37.09 11.23 22.38
C GLN A 658 -36.73 9.84 21.86
N GLN A 659 -36.44 8.89 22.76
CA GLN A 659 -36.11 7.48 22.47
C GLN A 659 -34.94 7.29 21.48
N GLY A 660 -34.02 8.26 21.42
CA GLY A 660 -32.81 8.17 20.60
C GLY A 660 -31.60 7.60 21.34
N GLN A 661 -30.54 7.38 20.57
CA GLN A 661 -29.23 6.95 21.02
C GLN A 661 -28.18 8.06 20.81
N ILE A 662 -27.14 8.06 21.66
CA ILE A 662 -26.07 9.04 21.69
C ILE A 662 -24.72 8.40 22.02
N SER A 663 -23.68 8.81 21.29
CA SER A 663 -22.28 8.41 21.53
C SER A 663 -21.31 9.49 21.02
N LEU A 664 -20.02 9.19 20.97
CA LEU A 664 -19.00 9.91 20.21
C LEU A 664 -18.51 9.06 19.03
N THR A 665 -17.83 9.67 18.06
CA THR A 665 -17.16 8.93 16.99
C THR A 665 -15.65 9.07 17.15
N LEU A 666 -14.93 7.95 17.23
CA LEU A 666 -13.48 7.94 17.33
C LEU A 666 -12.84 7.64 15.97
N HIS A 667 -11.67 8.23 15.74
CA HIS A 667 -10.80 7.78 14.65
C HIS A 667 -10.18 6.43 15.04
N SER A 668 -10.18 5.46 14.14
CA SER A 668 -9.74 4.09 14.42
C SER A 668 -9.12 3.46 13.17
N ASP A 669 -8.07 4.10 12.65
CA ASP A 669 -7.16 3.43 11.73
C ASP A 669 -6.52 2.23 12.45
N TRP A 670 -6.20 1.18 11.69
CA TRP A 670 -5.55 -0.02 12.25
C TRP A 670 -4.03 0.12 12.20
N ALA A 671 -3.29 -0.59 13.06
CA ALA A 671 -1.84 -0.69 12.99
C ALA A 671 -1.37 -2.14 12.84
N GLU A 672 -0.46 -2.36 11.89
CA GLU A 672 0.34 -3.58 11.77
C GLU A 672 1.79 -3.27 12.14
N PRO A 673 2.54 -4.24 12.71
CA PRO A 673 3.99 -4.15 12.74
C PRO A 673 4.53 -4.04 11.31
N ALA A 674 5.39 -3.07 11.03
CA ALA A 674 6.01 -2.97 9.71
C ALA A 674 7.05 -4.08 9.47
N ASN A 675 7.44 -4.81 10.51
CA ASN A 675 8.22 -6.05 10.41
C ASN A 675 7.60 -7.09 11.36
N PRO A 676 6.89 -8.12 10.85
CA PRO A 676 6.16 -9.05 11.71
C PRO A 676 7.08 -9.99 12.51
N PHE A 677 8.37 -10.03 12.17
CA PHE A 677 9.39 -10.82 12.86
C PHE A 677 10.00 -10.11 14.08
N LEU A 678 9.59 -8.87 14.38
CA LEU A 678 10.13 -8.06 15.48
C LEU A 678 9.06 -7.71 16.52
N GLU A 679 9.27 -8.19 17.74
CA GLU A 679 8.40 -7.95 18.89
C GLU A 679 8.29 -6.46 19.25
N THR A 680 9.37 -5.67 19.06
CA THR A 680 9.36 -4.21 19.18
C THR A 680 8.31 -3.54 18.29
N HIS A 681 7.97 -4.12 17.14
CA HIS A 681 6.99 -3.58 16.21
C HIS A 681 5.56 -4.03 16.53
N TRP A 682 5.39 -5.24 17.09
CA TRP A 682 4.12 -5.64 17.70
C TRP A 682 3.76 -4.73 18.89
N GLN A 683 4.75 -4.42 19.73
CA GLN A 683 4.61 -3.46 20.83
C GLN A 683 4.34 -2.03 20.33
N ALA A 684 4.96 -1.61 19.22
CA ALA A 684 4.63 -0.33 18.57
C ALA A 684 3.20 -0.30 18.01
N ALA A 685 2.70 -1.41 17.46
CA ALA A 685 1.34 -1.51 16.94
C ALA A 685 0.29 -1.45 18.05
N GLU A 686 0.45 -2.20 19.14
CA GLU A 686 -0.45 -2.10 20.30
C GLU A 686 -0.35 -0.71 20.97
N ARG A 687 0.85 -0.13 21.09
CA ARG A 687 1.03 1.23 21.63
C ARG A 687 0.33 2.29 20.77
N PHE A 688 0.35 2.17 19.43
CA PHE A 688 -0.44 3.03 18.54
C PHE A 688 -1.93 2.92 18.84
N LEU A 689 -2.46 1.70 18.97
CA LEU A 689 -3.87 1.47 19.26
C LEU A 689 -4.27 2.00 20.64
N GLN A 690 -3.37 1.96 21.63
CA GLN A 690 -3.61 2.55 22.94
C GLN A 690 -3.63 4.09 22.90
N PHE A 691 -2.64 4.73 22.28
CA PHE A 691 -2.60 6.19 22.18
C PHE A 691 -3.71 6.75 21.27
N GLN A 692 -4.07 6.04 20.18
CA GLN A 692 -5.13 6.50 19.27
C GLN A 692 -6.55 6.14 19.78
N ILE A 693 -6.82 4.86 20.06
CA ILE A 693 -8.18 4.35 20.28
C ILE A 693 -8.48 4.25 21.78
N ALA A 694 -7.63 3.58 22.55
CA ALA A 694 -7.88 3.36 23.98
C ALA A 694 -7.90 4.68 24.78
N TRP A 695 -7.12 5.68 24.39
CA TRP A 695 -7.02 7.01 25.04
C TRP A 695 -8.39 7.66 25.31
N PHE A 696 -9.35 7.51 24.40
CA PHE A 696 -10.75 7.94 24.62
C PHE A 696 -11.69 6.78 24.97
N SER A 697 -11.38 5.55 24.56
CA SER A 697 -12.28 4.40 24.72
C SER A 697 -12.23 3.76 26.11
N ASP A 698 -11.06 3.65 26.75
CA ASP A 698 -10.93 3.08 28.10
C ASP A 698 -11.69 3.89 29.17
N PRO A 699 -11.63 5.24 29.18
CA PRO A 699 -12.46 6.05 30.08
C PRO A 699 -13.96 5.78 29.91
N ILE A 700 -14.44 5.65 28.67
CA ILE A 700 -15.88 5.56 28.37
C ILE A 700 -16.40 4.12 28.54
N PHE A 701 -15.73 3.13 27.96
CA PHE A 701 -16.24 1.77 27.82
C PHE A 701 -15.69 0.78 28.85
N MET A 702 -14.65 1.13 29.64
CA MET A 702 -13.93 0.16 30.48
C MET A 702 -13.74 0.61 31.94
N THR A 703 -12.87 1.58 32.21
CA THR A 703 -12.34 1.87 33.55
C THR A 703 -12.87 3.16 34.18
N GLY A 704 -13.18 4.17 33.37
CA GLY A 704 -13.34 5.55 33.84
C GLY A 704 -12.03 6.34 33.92
N ASP A 705 -10.88 5.74 33.57
CA ASP A 705 -9.57 6.39 33.55
C ASP A 705 -8.87 6.11 32.19
N TYR A 706 -7.77 6.79 31.93
CA TYR A 706 -6.95 6.56 30.73
C TYR A 706 -6.31 5.16 30.74
N PRO A 707 -5.87 4.65 29.56
CA PRO A 707 -5.22 3.35 29.45
C PRO A 707 -3.96 3.24 30.32
N GLU A 708 -3.83 2.10 31.00
CA GLU A 708 -2.70 1.80 31.88
C GLU A 708 -1.37 1.87 31.13
N GLY A 709 -1.20 1.10 30.05
CA GLY A 709 0.02 1.10 29.24
C GLY A 709 0.39 2.46 28.64
N MET A 710 -0.60 3.32 28.31
CA MET A 710 -0.35 4.70 27.90
C MET A 710 0.25 5.52 29.05
N ARG A 711 -0.32 5.41 30.25
CA ARG A 711 0.16 6.10 31.47
C ARG A 711 1.53 5.58 31.90
N GLU A 712 1.77 4.28 31.81
CA GLU A 712 3.06 3.64 32.12
C GLU A 712 4.16 4.05 31.15
N TYR A 713 3.88 4.09 29.83
CA TYR A 713 4.88 4.44 28.82
C TYR A 713 5.33 5.92 28.94
N LEU A 714 4.38 6.82 29.20
CA LEU A 714 4.68 8.22 29.53
C LEU A 714 5.46 8.33 30.84
N GLY A 715 5.13 7.51 31.85
CA GLY A 715 5.86 7.41 33.10
C GLY A 715 7.30 6.91 32.92
N TYR A 716 7.53 5.95 32.03
CA TYR A 716 8.86 5.48 31.63
C TYR A 716 9.67 6.60 30.98
N LYS A 717 9.17 7.23 29.91
CA LYS A 717 9.86 8.36 29.26
C LYS A 717 10.26 9.48 30.22
N LYS A 718 9.43 9.75 31.22
CA LYS A 718 9.67 10.79 32.22
C LYS A 718 10.75 10.41 33.24
N ARG A 719 10.92 9.12 33.55
CA ARG A 719 12.04 8.62 34.37
C ARG A 719 13.36 8.68 33.62
N GLU A 720 13.36 8.31 32.34
CA GLU A 720 14.55 8.35 31.46
C GLU A 720 14.90 9.77 30.97
N GLY A 721 14.13 10.80 31.33
CA GLY A 721 14.35 12.19 30.90
C GLY A 721 14.04 12.47 29.42
N LEU A 722 13.49 11.51 28.67
CA LEU A 722 13.21 11.59 27.24
C LEU A 722 12.03 12.52 26.91
N SER A 723 11.10 12.71 27.86
CA SER A 723 9.94 13.59 27.73
C SER A 723 9.52 14.17 29.08
N THR A 724 8.99 15.39 29.08
CA THR A 724 8.45 16.08 30.27
C THR A 724 6.93 15.92 30.44
N SER A 725 6.29 15.19 29.52
CA SER A 725 4.85 14.93 29.45
C SER A 725 4.22 14.46 30.76
N SER A 726 2.94 14.77 30.94
CA SER A 726 2.15 14.32 32.08
C SER A 726 0.68 14.14 31.69
N LEU A 727 0.24 12.88 31.63
CA LEU A 727 -1.16 12.54 31.41
C LEU A 727 -1.97 12.86 32.69
N PRO A 728 -3.06 13.66 32.63
CA PRO A 728 -3.83 14.02 33.83
C PRO A 728 -4.48 12.78 34.48
N TYR A 729 -4.93 12.96 35.72
CA TYR A 729 -5.67 11.94 36.47
C TYR A 729 -7.13 12.38 36.58
N PHE A 730 -8.06 11.48 36.28
CA PHE A 730 -9.46 11.68 36.59
C PHE A 730 -9.68 11.55 38.11
N THR A 731 -10.34 12.54 38.72
CA THR A 731 -10.86 12.37 40.09
C THR A 731 -11.97 11.31 40.11
N ASN A 732 -12.23 10.67 41.25
CA ASN A 732 -13.25 9.61 41.35
C ASN A 732 -14.62 10.04 40.79
N ARG A 733 -15.03 11.28 41.04
CA ARG A 733 -16.26 11.88 40.52
C ARG A 733 -16.26 11.99 38.99
N GLU A 734 -15.11 12.22 38.38
CA GLU A 734 -14.98 12.29 36.92
C GLU A 734 -14.91 10.89 36.30
N LYS A 735 -14.31 9.90 36.99
CA LYS A 735 -14.36 8.49 36.58
C LYS A 735 -15.81 7.99 36.52
N GLU A 736 -16.59 8.30 37.55
CA GLU A 736 -18.05 8.04 37.62
C GLU A 736 -18.85 8.83 36.57
N LEU A 737 -18.34 9.99 36.12
CA LEU A 737 -19.00 10.83 35.13
C LEU A 737 -18.76 10.34 33.69
N VAL A 738 -17.56 9.85 33.35
CA VAL A 738 -17.23 9.43 31.97
C VAL A 738 -17.51 7.96 31.69
N LYS A 739 -17.51 7.10 32.71
CA LYS A 739 -17.73 5.66 32.54
C LYS A 739 -19.19 5.37 32.16
N GLY A 740 -19.36 4.72 31.01
CA GLY A 740 -20.65 4.30 30.47
C GLY A 740 -21.37 5.34 29.61
N THR A 741 -20.76 6.48 29.27
CA THR A 741 -21.44 7.57 28.54
C THR A 741 -21.56 7.38 27.02
N ALA A 742 -21.82 6.16 26.56
CA ALA A 742 -21.99 5.87 25.14
C ALA A 742 -22.94 4.68 24.92
N ASP A 743 -23.95 4.88 24.09
CA ASP A 743 -24.99 3.86 23.85
C ASP A 743 -24.57 2.79 22.83
N PHE A 744 -23.55 3.09 22.04
CA PHE A 744 -22.99 2.26 20.96
C PHE A 744 -21.55 2.71 20.68
N TYR A 745 -20.75 1.86 20.04
CA TYR A 745 -19.39 2.20 19.63
C TYR A 745 -19.40 2.72 18.18
N ALA A 746 -19.00 3.97 17.95
CA ALA A 746 -18.89 4.54 16.60
C ALA A 746 -17.45 4.86 16.21
N LEU A 747 -17.04 4.36 15.04
CA LEU A 747 -15.67 4.48 14.53
C LEU A 747 -15.62 5.00 13.09
N ASN A 748 -14.68 5.89 12.83
CA ASN A 748 -14.21 6.21 11.49
C ASN A 748 -12.95 5.36 11.20
N HIS A 749 -12.92 4.62 10.09
CA HIS A 749 -11.76 3.80 9.70
C HIS A 749 -11.46 3.98 8.22
N PHE A 750 -10.23 4.38 7.89
CA PHE A 750 -9.81 4.68 6.53
C PHE A 750 -8.71 3.76 6.03
N THR A 751 -7.70 3.46 6.84
CA THR A 751 -6.50 2.73 6.42
C THR A 751 -5.90 1.88 7.54
N THR A 752 -4.99 0.99 7.14
CA THR A 752 -3.97 0.45 8.05
C THR A 752 -2.73 1.34 8.00
N ARG A 753 -2.00 1.43 9.11
CA ARG A 753 -0.66 2.02 9.25
C ARG A 753 0.33 0.89 9.51
N PHE A 754 1.50 0.93 8.88
CA PHE A 754 2.60 0.04 9.23
C PHE A 754 3.55 0.80 10.16
N VAL A 755 3.80 0.29 11.36
CA VAL A 755 4.58 0.99 12.38
C VAL A 755 5.87 0.27 12.75
N ILE A 756 6.92 1.05 12.99
CA ILE A 756 8.14 0.61 13.69
C ILE A 756 8.30 1.36 15.00
N HIS A 757 9.13 0.83 15.90
CA HIS A 757 9.56 1.55 17.09
C HIS A 757 10.73 2.48 16.73
N GLU A 758 10.61 3.76 17.07
CA GLU A 758 11.68 4.75 16.90
C GLU A 758 11.69 5.65 18.15
N SER A 759 12.71 5.53 19.00
CA SER A 759 12.84 6.31 20.24
C SER A 759 13.10 7.79 19.95
N LYS A 760 12.29 8.68 20.54
CA LYS A 760 12.24 10.12 20.25
C LYS A 760 12.34 10.98 21.49
N ASN A 761 13.24 11.95 21.46
CA ASN A 761 13.34 12.98 22.49
C ASN A 761 12.32 14.10 22.25
N GLY A 762 11.64 14.54 23.31
CA GLY A 762 10.74 15.70 23.29
C GLY A 762 9.30 15.41 23.69
N SER A 763 8.59 16.47 24.09
CA SER A 763 7.27 16.44 24.73
C SER A 763 6.13 16.88 23.80
N ARG A 764 5.97 16.19 22.66
CA ARG A 764 4.80 16.28 21.77
C ARG A 764 4.08 14.94 21.73
N TYR A 765 2.82 14.95 21.32
CA TYR A 765 2.00 13.73 21.24
C TYR A 765 2.59 12.69 20.29
N GLU A 766 3.20 13.09 19.16
CA GLU A 766 3.83 12.15 18.22
C GLU A 766 5.22 11.68 18.68
N THR A 767 5.93 12.44 19.51
CA THR A 767 7.23 12.02 20.06
C THR A 767 7.04 11.13 21.28
N ASP A 768 6.04 11.38 22.13
CA ASP A 768 5.68 10.51 23.27
C ASP A 768 5.40 9.05 22.86
N GLN A 769 4.92 8.84 21.63
CA GLN A 769 4.50 7.55 21.08
C GLN A 769 5.65 6.61 20.64
N ASP A 770 6.86 7.10 20.41
CA ASP A 770 7.99 6.32 19.83
C ASP A 770 7.61 5.40 18.66
N ILE A 771 6.84 5.96 17.72
CA ILE A 771 6.33 5.27 16.53
C ILE A 771 6.80 6.03 15.29
N GLN A 772 7.24 5.29 14.27
CA GLN A 772 7.44 5.80 12.91
C GLN A 772 6.54 5.03 11.94
N PHE A 773 5.96 5.74 10.97
CA PHE A 773 5.10 5.14 9.95
C PHE A 773 5.90 4.77 8.70
N LEU A 774 5.83 3.51 8.30
CA LEU A 774 6.32 3.03 7.01
C LEU A 774 5.18 2.91 6.01
N GLN A 775 5.53 2.99 4.72
CA GLN A 775 4.59 2.79 3.62
C GLN A 775 4.92 1.47 2.91
N ASP A 776 4.06 0.46 3.06
CA ASP A 776 4.17 -0.77 2.28
C ASP A 776 3.90 -0.45 0.79
N ILE A 777 4.98 -0.40 0.01
CA ILE A 777 4.96 -0.13 -1.43
C ILE A 777 4.18 -1.15 -2.25
N THR A 778 3.79 -2.29 -1.66
CA THR A 778 3.04 -3.36 -2.33
C THR A 778 1.53 -3.22 -2.16
N CYS A 779 1.08 -2.44 -1.18
CA CYS A 779 -0.33 -2.10 -1.01
C CYS A 779 -0.86 -1.30 -2.20
N LEU A 780 -2.16 -1.40 -2.46
CA LEU A 780 -2.84 -0.47 -3.36
C LEU A 780 -3.00 0.87 -2.62
N ILE A 781 -2.56 1.97 -3.23
CA ILE A 781 -2.39 3.27 -2.56
C ILE A 781 -3.18 4.35 -3.31
N SER A 782 -3.83 5.26 -2.57
CA SER A 782 -4.57 6.39 -3.13
C SER A 782 -3.68 7.57 -3.52
N SER A 783 -4.25 8.58 -4.20
CA SER A 783 -3.48 9.78 -4.57
C SER A 783 -3.00 10.59 -3.37
N SER A 784 -3.70 10.50 -2.24
CA SER A 784 -3.34 11.09 -0.95
C SER A 784 -2.47 10.16 -0.08
N ARG A 785 -1.86 9.12 -0.70
CA ARG A 785 -1.03 8.09 -0.07
C ARG A 785 -1.72 7.21 0.99
N VAL A 786 -3.05 7.12 0.97
CA VAL A 786 -3.82 6.23 1.87
C VAL A 786 -3.69 4.77 1.40
N ALA A 787 -3.45 3.81 2.30
CA ALA A 787 -3.25 2.41 1.94
C ALA A 787 -4.57 1.61 2.02
N VAL A 788 -4.95 0.97 0.92
CA VAL A 788 -6.14 0.13 0.83
C VAL A 788 -5.82 -1.25 1.39
N VAL A 789 -6.08 -1.45 2.68
CA VAL A 789 -5.80 -2.67 3.45
C VAL A 789 -7.09 -3.12 4.16
N PRO A 790 -8.00 -3.81 3.45
CA PRO A 790 -9.36 -4.09 3.93
C PRO A 790 -9.40 -4.89 5.24
N SER A 791 -8.47 -5.83 5.42
CA SER A 791 -8.36 -6.66 6.63
C SER A 791 -8.11 -5.85 7.90
N GLY A 792 -7.60 -4.62 7.79
CA GLY A 792 -7.44 -3.71 8.93
C GLY A 792 -8.76 -3.36 9.60
N LEU A 793 -9.85 -3.21 8.82
CA LEU A 793 -11.18 -2.95 9.37
C LEU A 793 -11.66 -4.13 10.24
N ARG A 794 -11.50 -5.36 9.74
CA ARG A 794 -11.84 -6.56 10.50
C ARG A 794 -10.95 -6.73 11.73
N LYS A 795 -9.65 -6.44 11.63
CA LYS A 795 -8.74 -6.50 12.79
C LYS A 795 -9.06 -5.47 13.86
N VAL A 796 -9.33 -4.21 13.51
CA VAL A 796 -9.71 -3.18 14.51
C VAL A 796 -11.06 -3.49 15.16
N LEU A 797 -12.05 -3.98 14.40
CA LEU A 797 -13.32 -4.47 14.96
C LEU A 797 -13.10 -5.61 15.97
N ASN A 798 -12.22 -6.56 15.67
CA ASN A 798 -11.87 -7.66 16.59
C ASN A 798 -11.13 -7.16 17.83
N TRP A 799 -10.24 -6.17 17.71
CA TRP A 799 -9.54 -5.56 18.85
C TRP A 799 -10.52 -4.82 19.77
N ILE A 800 -11.45 -4.03 19.21
CA ILE A 800 -12.52 -3.35 19.93
C ILE A 800 -13.38 -4.36 20.71
N LYS A 801 -13.88 -5.41 20.05
CA LYS A 801 -14.68 -6.46 20.72
C LYS A 801 -13.90 -7.18 21.83
N ARG A 802 -12.62 -7.48 21.61
CA ARG A 802 -11.77 -8.18 22.58
C ARG A 802 -11.48 -7.34 23.82
N ARG A 803 -11.46 -6.01 23.70
CA ARG A 803 -11.17 -5.08 24.81
C ARG A 803 -12.42 -4.59 25.54
N TYR A 804 -13.52 -4.33 24.82
CA TYR A 804 -14.73 -3.70 25.37
C TYR A 804 -15.97 -4.61 25.41
N GLY A 805 -15.87 -5.84 24.92
CA GLY A 805 -16.98 -6.79 24.88
C GLY A 805 -17.88 -6.63 23.65
N ASP A 806 -19.08 -7.21 23.71
CA ASP A 806 -20.03 -7.25 22.59
C ASP A 806 -20.96 -6.02 22.65
N ILE A 807 -20.54 -4.94 22.00
CA ILE A 807 -21.25 -3.66 21.88
C ILE A 807 -21.77 -3.51 20.45
N ASP A 808 -22.91 -2.84 20.23
CA ASP A 808 -23.33 -2.41 18.88
C ASP A 808 -22.27 -1.49 18.25
N ILE A 809 -21.70 -1.88 17.09
CA ILE A 809 -20.66 -1.12 16.40
C ILE A 809 -21.19 -0.49 15.10
N TYR A 810 -20.97 0.82 14.94
CA TYR A 810 -21.26 1.56 13.72
C TYR A 810 -19.97 2.08 13.07
N ILE A 811 -19.77 1.76 11.79
CA ILE A 811 -18.67 2.31 10.99
C ILE A 811 -19.16 3.63 10.40
N THR A 812 -19.00 4.73 11.14
CA THR A 812 -19.65 6.03 10.86
C THR A 812 -18.91 6.90 9.84
N ALA A 813 -17.69 6.51 9.42
CA ALA A 813 -17.09 6.94 8.16
C ALA A 813 -16.06 5.92 7.66
N SER A 814 -16.11 5.56 6.38
CA SER A 814 -15.04 4.82 5.69
C SER A 814 -15.03 5.12 4.18
N GLY A 815 -13.85 5.30 3.58
CA GLY A 815 -13.73 5.72 2.18
C GLY A 815 -12.30 6.06 1.75
N VAL A 816 -12.13 6.38 0.46
CA VAL A 816 -10.84 6.66 -0.18
C VAL A 816 -10.98 7.74 -1.26
N ASP A 817 -9.91 8.51 -1.49
CA ASP A 817 -9.82 9.48 -2.58
C ASP A 817 -9.50 8.80 -3.92
N ASP A 818 -10.21 9.17 -4.98
CA ASP A 818 -9.99 8.67 -6.34
C ASP A 818 -9.93 9.86 -7.32
N GLN A 819 -8.83 9.98 -8.05
CA GLN A 819 -8.62 11.08 -9.02
C GLN A 819 -9.56 10.98 -10.22
N SER A 820 -10.14 9.82 -10.49
CA SER A 820 -11.04 9.55 -11.61
C SER A 820 -12.30 10.43 -11.51
N ALA A 821 -12.56 11.24 -12.55
CA ALA A 821 -13.70 12.15 -12.55
C ALA A 821 -15.05 11.43 -12.52
N ASN A 822 -15.18 10.32 -13.28
CA ASN A 822 -16.44 9.59 -13.47
C ASN A 822 -16.34 8.09 -13.09
N ASN A 823 -15.31 7.37 -13.58
CA ASN A 823 -15.13 5.92 -13.35
C ASN A 823 -14.14 5.67 -12.21
N ASP A 824 -14.61 5.85 -10.98
CA ASP A 824 -13.84 5.69 -9.74
C ASP A 824 -13.64 4.21 -9.34
N ALA A 825 -12.75 3.56 -10.07
CA ALA A 825 -12.40 2.14 -9.88
C ALA A 825 -11.76 1.85 -8.52
N LEU A 826 -10.92 2.75 -7.98
CA LEU A 826 -10.29 2.56 -6.68
C LEU A 826 -11.33 2.60 -5.56
N ARG A 827 -12.28 3.54 -5.65
CA ARG A 827 -13.38 3.64 -4.67
C ARG A 827 -14.29 2.41 -4.69
N LYS A 828 -14.66 1.90 -5.87
CA LYS A 828 -15.47 0.67 -5.98
C LYS A 828 -14.78 -0.52 -5.33
N TYR A 829 -13.51 -0.75 -5.65
CA TYR A 829 -12.70 -1.81 -5.04
C TYR A 829 -12.59 -1.65 -3.51
N TYR A 830 -12.36 -0.42 -3.02
CA TYR A 830 -12.33 -0.12 -1.59
C TYR A 830 -13.64 -0.50 -0.91
N ILE A 831 -14.79 0.01 -1.39
CA ILE A 831 -16.11 -0.27 -0.80
C ILE A 831 -16.41 -1.77 -0.85
N GLU A 832 -16.14 -2.43 -1.98
CA GLU A 832 -16.33 -3.89 -2.12
C GLU A 832 -15.60 -4.66 -1.02
N LYS A 833 -14.28 -4.42 -0.86
CA LYS A 833 -13.46 -5.21 0.05
C LYS A 833 -13.65 -4.81 1.52
N TYR A 834 -13.84 -3.53 1.84
CA TYR A 834 -14.06 -3.10 3.24
C TYR A 834 -15.42 -3.56 3.75
N VAL A 835 -16.49 -3.52 2.93
CA VAL A 835 -17.79 -4.08 3.33
C VAL A 835 -17.75 -5.61 3.39
N GLN A 836 -16.98 -6.29 2.54
CA GLN A 836 -16.70 -7.73 2.69
C GLN A 836 -16.06 -8.07 4.04
N GLU A 837 -15.06 -7.31 4.49
CA GLU A 837 -14.43 -7.52 5.79
C GLU A 837 -15.35 -7.20 6.98
N ALA A 838 -16.23 -6.19 6.86
CA ALA A 838 -17.31 -5.95 7.84
C ALA A 838 -18.35 -7.09 7.88
N LEU A 839 -18.69 -7.67 6.73
CA LEU A 839 -19.61 -8.82 6.64
C LEU A 839 -19.00 -10.08 7.27
N LYS A 840 -17.67 -10.28 7.13
CA LYS A 840 -16.92 -11.35 7.80
C LYS A 840 -16.84 -11.13 9.30
N ALA A 841 -16.59 -9.89 9.75
CA ALA A 841 -16.65 -9.53 11.17
C ALA A 841 -18.01 -9.90 11.79
N TYR A 842 -19.12 -9.61 11.09
CA TYR A 842 -20.46 -10.00 11.53
C TYR A 842 -20.69 -11.53 11.53
N HIS A 843 -20.48 -12.21 10.39
CA HIS A 843 -20.87 -13.62 10.25
C HIS A 843 -19.90 -14.63 10.86
N ILE A 844 -18.59 -14.34 10.85
CA ILE A 844 -17.54 -15.26 11.30
C ILE A 844 -17.18 -14.92 12.74
N ASP A 845 -16.73 -13.69 12.98
CA ASP A 845 -16.18 -13.24 14.29
C ASP A 845 -17.28 -12.85 15.29
N LYS A 846 -18.55 -12.91 14.85
CA LYS A 846 -19.76 -12.59 15.62
C LYS A 846 -19.77 -11.18 16.19
N ILE A 847 -19.19 -10.21 15.48
CA ILE A 847 -19.13 -8.82 15.90
C ILE A 847 -20.44 -8.14 15.53
N ASN A 848 -21.08 -7.48 16.49
CA ASN A 848 -22.39 -6.85 16.34
C ASN A 848 -22.32 -5.52 15.54
N VAL A 849 -21.91 -5.60 14.27
CA VAL A 849 -21.82 -4.46 13.35
C VAL A 849 -23.22 -4.10 12.85
N ARG A 850 -23.70 -2.90 13.21
CA ARG A 850 -25.06 -2.40 12.93
C ARG A 850 -25.17 -1.49 11.72
N GLY A 851 -24.08 -0.87 11.27
CA GLY A 851 -24.15 0.06 10.15
C GLY A 851 -22.80 0.39 9.51
N TYR A 852 -22.88 0.83 8.26
CA TYR A 852 -21.74 1.25 7.45
C TYR A 852 -22.08 2.55 6.71
N PHE A 853 -21.28 3.59 6.95
CA PHE A 853 -21.45 4.92 6.40
C PHE A 853 -20.27 5.27 5.49
N ALA A 854 -20.53 5.33 4.18
CA ALA A 854 -19.50 5.61 3.20
C ALA A 854 -19.13 7.11 3.19
N PHE A 855 -17.83 7.42 3.15
CA PHE A 855 -17.29 8.78 3.18
C PHE A 855 -16.77 9.20 1.80
N LYS A 856 -17.22 10.31 1.18
CA LYS A 856 -18.28 11.26 1.58
C LYS A 856 -19.28 11.50 0.45
N LEU A 857 -20.36 12.24 0.71
CA LEU A 857 -21.36 12.54 -0.33
C LEU A 857 -20.76 13.34 -1.51
N THR A 858 -20.15 14.50 -1.24
CA THR A 858 -19.70 15.44 -2.31
C THR A 858 -18.20 15.75 -2.31
N ASP A 859 -17.61 15.89 -3.50
CA ASP A 859 -16.29 16.50 -3.69
C ASP A 859 -16.34 18.01 -3.41
N GLU A 860 -15.28 18.54 -2.80
CA GLU A 860 -15.04 19.98 -2.69
C GLU A 860 -13.88 20.37 -3.62
N ILE A 861 -14.03 21.47 -4.38
CA ILE A 861 -13.15 21.86 -5.50
C ILE A 861 -11.65 21.86 -5.16
N THR A 862 -11.30 22.20 -3.91
CA THR A 862 -9.91 22.34 -3.43
C THR A 862 -9.49 21.27 -2.41
N ARG A 863 -10.15 20.10 -2.41
CA ARG A 863 -9.86 18.96 -1.53
C ARG A 863 -9.64 17.67 -2.34
N PRO A 864 -9.04 16.61 -1.74
CA PRO A 864 -9.00 15.28 -2.35
C PRO A 864 -10.41 14.79 -2.73
N ARG A 865 -10.51 14.07 -3.85
CA ARG A 865 -11.77 13.64 -4.48
C ARG A 865 -12.42 12.48 -3.73
N LEU A 866 -12.97 12.80 -2.55
CA LEU A 866 -13.57 11.88 -1.59
C LEU A 866 -15.09 11.71 -1.78
N GLY A 867 -15.74 12.46 -2.66
CA GLY A 867 -17.19 12.40 -2.92
C GLY A 867 -17.64 11.24 -3.82
N PHE A 868 -18.84 10.72 -3.60
CA PHE A 868 -19.62 9.94 -4.58
C PHE A 868 -20.09 10.80 -5.76
N PHE A 869 -20.32 12.09 -5.50
CA PHE A 869 -20.66 13.09 -6.52
C PHE A 869 -19.51 14.09 -6.68
N THR A 870 -19.31 14.59 -7.89
CA THR A 870 -18.37 15.70 -8.14
C THR A 870 -18.89 16.99 -7.50
N SER A 871 -18.06 18.03 -7.45
CA SER A 871 -18.46 19.38 -7.02
C SER A 871 -19.54 20.02 -7.93
N GLU A 872 -19.81 19.41 -9.09
CA GLU A 872 -20.87 19.79 -10.04
C GLU A 872 -22.13 18.92 -9.87
N SER A 873 -22.26 18.16 -8.78
CA SER A 873 -23.38 17.23 -8.51
C SER A 873 -23.57 16.11 -9.54
N LYS A 874 -22.51 15.77 -10.30
CA LYS A 874 -22.49 14.64 -11.25
C LYS A 874 -22.15 13.34 -10.51
N ALA A 875 -22.91 12.28 -10.78
CA ALA A 875 -22.72 10.98 -10.13
C ALA A 875 -21.49 10.23 -10.68
N LYS A 876 -20.67 9.66 -9.79
CA LYS A 876 -19.59 8.74 -10.16
C LYS A 876 -20.12 7.30 -10.21
N SER A 877 -19.36 6.42 -10.85
CA SER A 877 -19.73 5.00 -11.06
C SER A 877 -19.97 4.22 -9.76
N SER A 878 -19.33 4.63 -8.67
CA SER A 878 -19.52 4.08 -7.33
C SER A 878 -20.93 4.26 -6.76
N VAL A 879 -21.71 5.25 -7.20
CA VAL A 879 -23.11 5.45 -6.75
C VAL A 879 -23.96 4.22 -7.12
N GLN A 880 -23.86 3.75 -8.36
CA GLN A 880 -24.58 2.56 -8.83
C GLN A 880 -24.09 1.30 -8.11
N PHE A 881 -22.77 1.17 -7.91
CA PHE A 881 -22.19 0.05 -7.19
C PHE A 881 -22.70 -0.04 -5.73
N TYR A 882 -22.66 1.07 -5.00
CA TYR A 882 -23.12 1.12 -3.61
C TYR A 882 -24.64 0.91 -3.52
N ASN A 883 -25.43 1.47 -4.44
CA ASN A 883 -26.87 1.21 -4.53
C ASN A 883 -27.21 -0.28 -4.74
N ASN A 884 -26.44 -0.99 -5.56
CA ASN A 884 -26.64 -2.44 -5.77
C ASN A 884 -26.32 -3.23 -4.50
N LEU A 885 -25.20 -2.91 -3.84
CA LEU A 885 -24.77 -3.51 -2.59
C LEU A 885 -25.78 -3.27 -1.45
N ILE A 886 -26.39 -2.09 -1.36
CA ILE A 886 -27.48 -1.79 -0.42
C ILE A 886 -28.76 -2.56 -0.80
N SER A 887 -29.14 -2.58 -2.09
CA SER A 887 -30.32 -3.32 -2.58
C SER A 887 -30.25 -4.82 -2.26
N ASN A 888 -29.05 -5.37 -2.34
CA ASN A 888 -28.74 -6.76 -2.05
C ASN A 888 -28.49 -7.02 -0.55
N ASN A 889 -28.50 -5.96 0.29
CA ASN A 889 -28.12 -5.97 1.70
C ASN A 889 -26.78 -6.68 1.98
N GLY A 890 -25.77 -6.43 1.14
CA GLY A 890 -24.50 -7.15 1.12
C GLY A 890 -24.28 -7.93 -0.18
N PHE A 891 -23.82 -9.18 -0.07
CA PHE A 891 -23.30 -9.98 -1.19
C PHE A 891 -23.96 -11.37 -1.26
N PRO A 892 -25.24 -11.49 -1.65
CA PRO A 892 -25.85 -12.80 -1.91
C PRO A 892 -25.11 -13.54 -3.05
N LEU A 893 -25.30 -14.87 -3.12
CA LEU A 893 -25.06 -15.60 -4.37
C LEU A 893 -26.13 -15.22 -5.39
N GLU A 894 -25.76 -15.17 -6.68
CA GLU A 894 -26.73 -14.97 -7.75
C GLU A 894 -27.76 -16.11 -7.78
N PHE A 895 -29.03 -15.76 -7.98
CA PHE A 895 -30.14 -16.66 -7.65
C PHE A 895 -30.24 -17.87 -8.59
N LYS A 896 -30.15 -19.08 -8.00
CA LYS A 896 -31.03 -20.17 -8.44
C LYS A 896 -32.46 -19.80 -8.03
N ILE A 897 -33.30 -19.45 -9.00
CA ILE A 897 -34.70 -19.08 -8.77
C ILE A 897 -35.48 -20.33 -8.31
N THR A 898 -35.86 -20.40 -7.04
CA THR A 898 -37.00 -21.19 -6.55
C THR A 898 -37.55 -20.58 -5.25
N PRO A 899 -38.84 -20.19 -5.18
CA PRO A 899 -39.41 -19.57 -4.00
C PRO A 899 -39.78 -20.61 -2.93
N LYS A 900 -38.81 -21.07 -2.13
CA LYS A 900 -39.11 -21.86 -0.92
C LYS A 900 -39.76 -20.97 0.15
N ARG A 901 -41.09 -21.04 0.27
CA ARG A 901 -41.83 -20.57 1.45
C ARG A 901 -41.35 -21.29 2.70
N VAL A 902 -40.71 -20.56 3.62
CA VAL A 902 -40.64 -20.87 5.05
C VAL A 902 -41.02 -19.60 5.80
N SER A 903 -41.64 -19.73 6.97
CA SER A 903 -42.32 -18.64 7.69
C SER A 903 -41.36 -17.61 8.29
N GLY A 904 -41.53 -16.33 7.92
CA GLY A 904 -40.87 -15.19 8.58
C GLY A 904 -40.51 -14.07 7.61
N LYS A 905 -41.29 -12.98 7.61
CA LYS A 905 -41.14 -11.70 6.88
C LYS A 905 -39.86 -11.54 6.04
N THR A 906 -40.01 -11.45 4.73
CA THR A 906 -38.95 -10.93 3.83
C THR A 906 -38.59 -9.49 4.19
N CYS A 907 -37.31 -9.08 4.14
CA CYS A 907 -36.88 -7.71 4.50
C CYS A 907 -37.65 -6.60 3.74
N ALA A 908 -38.24 -6.89 2.57
CA ALA A 908 -39.10 -5.97 1.82
C ALA A 908 -40.34 -5.49 2.61
N GLU A 909 -40.77 -6.18 3.67
CA GLU A 909 -41.88 -5.76 4.53
C GLU A 909 -41.47 -4.80 5.67
N ALA A 910 -40.19 -4.42 5.76
CA ALA A 910 -39.66 -3.53 6.81
C ALA A 910 -39.76 -2.02 6.46
N ALA A 911 -40.19 -1.66 5.24
CA ALA A 911 -40.46 -0.27 4.89
C ALA A 911 -41.68 0.27 5.67
N PRO A 912 -41.68 1.55 6.10
CA PRO A 912 -42.81 2.12 6.85
C PRO A 912 -44.08 2.12 6.00
N ARG A 913 -45.17 1.59 6.57
CA ARG A 913 -46.48 1.55 5.90
C ARG A 913 -47.02 2.97 5.71
N ASN A 914 -47.25 3.36 4.45
CA ASN A 914 -47.97 4.60 4.13
C ASN A 914 -49.36 4.60 4.77
N LEU A 915 -49.59 5.50 5.73
CA LEU A 915 -50.95 5.80 6.20
C LEU A 915 -51.68 6.64 5.14
N THR A 916 -52.64 6.02 4.46
CA THR A 916 -53.67 6.76 3.72
C THR A 916 -54.57 7.49 4.70
N ILE A 917 -54.44 8.82 4.76
CA ILE A 917 -55.25 9.69 5.61
C ILE A 917 -56.65 9.86 4.98
N PHE A 918 -57.70 9.68 5.78
CA PHE A 918 -59.08 10.01 5.39
C PHE A 918 -59.26 11.53 5.29
N GLY A 919 -59.73 12.01 4.13
CA GLY A 919 -60.16 13.39 3.92
C GLY A 919 -61.66 13.48 3.64
N ASN A 920 -62.46 13.88 4.63
CA ASN A 920 -63.87 14.21 4.41
C ASN A 920 -64.00 15.67 3.97
N GLY A 921 -64.73 15.90 2.86
CA GLY A 921 -65.11 17.23 2.37
C GLY A 921 -66.40 17.13 1.56
N HIS A 922 -67.44 17.85 1.97
CA HIS A 922 -68.79 17.79 1.38
C HIS A 922 -69.00 18.82 0.25
N GLN A 923 -70.20 18.74 -0.36
CA GLN A 923 -70.83 19.65 -1.36
C GLN A 923 -70.50 19.31 -2.84
N THR A 924 -71.47 19.17 -3.77
CA THR A 924 -72.95 19.32 -3.71
C THR A 924 -73.65 18.30 -4.65
N LEU A 925 -74.95 18.03 -4.44
CA LEU A 925 -75.79 17.18 -5.32
C LEU A 925 -76.33 17.93 -6.56
N LEU A 926 -76.55 17.17 -7.66
CA LEU A 926 -77.64 17.30 -8.65
C LEU A 926 -77.66 15.99 -9.50
N GLN A 927 -78.44 14.93 -9.19
CA GLN A 927 -79.89 14.66 -9.34
C GLN A 927 -80.28 13.98 -10.69
N TYR A 928 -81.03 12.85 -10.63
CA TYR A 928 -81.61 12.03 -11.73
C TYR A 928 -80.61 11.41 -12.75
N SER A 929 -80.62 10.11 -13.13
CA SER A 929 -81.62 9.01 -13.08
C SER A 929 -80.89 7.64 -13.36
N ILE A 930 -81.47 6.44 -13.57
CA ILE A 930 -82.87 6.00 -13.73
C ILE A 930 -83.23 4.60 -13.09
N LEU A 931 -83.45 3.53 -13.87
CA LEU A 931 -84.19 2.29 -13.51
C LEU A 931 -83.55 0.98 -14.04
N LYS A 932 -83.82 -0.13 -13.32
CA LYS A 932 -83.86 -1.59 -13.70
C LYS A 932 -82.53 -2.32 -14.03
N ARG A 933 -82.05 -3.33 -13.26
CA ARG A 933 -82.55 -4.73 -12.99
C ARG A 933 -82.78 -5.62 -14.24
N PRO A 934 -82.55 -6.96 -14.17
CA PRO A 934 -81.45 -7.73 -13.54
C PRO A 934 -81.09 -9.03 -14.34
N GLU A 935 -80.49 -10.04 -13.68
CA GLU A 935 -80.41 -11.48 -14.08
C GLU A 935 -79.56 -11.86 -15.33
N GLY A 936 -78.92 -13.04 -15.42
CA GLY A 936 -78.67 -14.08 -14.40
C GLY A 936 -78.16 -15.42 -15.00
N ILE A 937 -77.47 -16.23 -14.20
CA ILE A 937 -77.21 -17.68 -14.41
C ILE A 937 -76.26 -18.00 -15.60
N ALA A 938 -75.92 -19.27 -15.85
CA ALA A 938 -74.64 -19.88 -15.49
C ALA A 938 -74.43 -21.26 -16.19
N VAL A 939 -73.52 -22.09 -15.64
CA VAL A 939 -73.30 -23.55 -15.90
C VAL A 939 -72.25 -23.94 -16.99
N SER A 940 -71.42 -24.90 -16.58
CA SER A 940 -70.19 -25.53 -17.13
C SER A 940 -70.29 -26.37 -18.41
N GLN A 941 -69.14 -26.69 -19.04
CA GLN A 941 -68.56 -28.07 -19.07
C GLN A 941 -67.10 -28.19 -19.60
N PHE A 942 -66.54 -29.41 -19.51
CA PHE A 942 -65.16 -29.94 -19.77
C PHE A 942 -65.00 -30.52 -21.22
N PRO A 943 -63.95 -31.30 -21.65
CA PRO A 943 -62.59 -31.62 -21.13
C PRO A 943 -61.43 -31.58 -22.22
N LEU A 944 -60.27 -32.21 -21.91
CA LEU A 944 -59.18 -32.76 -22.80
C LEU A 944 -58.05 -31.79 -23.24
N GLY A 945 -56.77 -32.20 -23.34
CA GLY A 945 -56.12 -33.45 -22.88
C GLY A 945 -54.63 -33.68 -23.30
N SER A 946 -53.89 -34.42 -22.46
CA SER A 946 -52.69 -35.29 -22.73
C SER A 946 -51.35 -34.80 -23.35
N GLY A 947 -50.23 -35.18 -22.69
CA GLY A 947 -48.93 -35.56 -23.30
C GLY A 947 -47.77 -34.54 -23.20
N TYR A 948 -46.50 -34.93 -23.03
CA TYR A 948 -45.90 -36.22 -22.61
C TYR A 948 -44.47 -35.97 -22.05
N ASP A 949 -43.88 -36.91 -21.30
CA ASP A 949 -42.61 -36.77 -20.56
C ASP A 949 -41.31 -36.85 -21.40
N SER A 950 -40.27 -36.13 -20.93
CA SER A 950 -38.88 -36.64 -20.74
C SER A 950 -38.05 -35.73 -19.84
#